data_AF-A0A850LXU1-F1
#
_entry.id   AF-A0A850LXU1-F1
#
_cell.length_a   1.000
_cell.length_b   1.000
_cell.length_c   1.000
_cell.angle_alpha   90.00
_cell.angle_beta   90.00
_cell.angle_gamma   90.00
#
_symmetry.space_group_name_H-M   'P 1'
#
loop_
_entity.id
_entity.type
_entity.pdbx_description
1 polymer ?
#
loop_
_entity_poly.entity_id
_entity_poly.type
_entity_poly.pdbx_seq_one_letter_code
_entity_poly.pdbx_strand_id
1 'polypeptide(L)'
;MISGVKRRETAAEGAKLFITPETLCQRLRRETDRKKIIEITGKKNKFLDFLFGSVTIQLFHYVGLRIDKITSQTQLSTETEREFELNQKKTLFSELKEISSDFFLKEIEIFEKEVLIEQEIIKNAIDQRKQKLDKEVIFNKNLKFLRSQLISIFRNYPNQFFYDYIGKILGLSDTTRKEILQNAAEFKPTQIEIEKEMKREYEDEFIELAVFNRIKKIINEKWEIIVPKQLEMQSVILRRLESDIIKFLSDKIPFSEKALSSYLESGELKLKIIELIKGSCLNDRFYEEIESSMLNLLNGELHKQALRGSNSFLNFMSNLLEISLDEVMRFLDLHEIKNVTNFCQALSLEIGEIEEKLESKLISDSDLFRLGTRGSLVQAQKTLETLKVEERIPETLYDLTLEDLYAGKTPIFDKLLDEICKRVKISPESLKSLIEKNKMLKQIIKDTDIRDIEQIRLSLKMDNILKEISRDIFYTLITNFLRSISRVVEQYQKIKKDKEIFLIALNRIFDLKSSENWIKVKVEDLIIKKIMDRQKEILDLVENKDPFFINGFIWARLSDKTIKKALEELKQTNSPVYEYVKPLPLSFDNIPPISYATAYDMCIRIENSLQKKRLESEKRKAKETVMKTVKTKQAFKDADTYGWLEKRINMSIMRIGKIQPSQLYWKDQDSDKLSKIILLHTQVKRGQAICPECGEKVDLEKCDIHGPCTPKSASIIDTLAKFYSFSMDKLKKIDFKSAKNFVLQTASPILKTRLGHEPTTEEYEKLLEGEILELGKLLGDDIGKKLNKVLYKTWRKKELGR
;
A
#
# COMPACT_ATOMS: atom_id res chain seq x y z
N MET A 1 34.70 -3.92 9.32
CA MET A 1 33.86 -4.18 10.53
C MET A 1 33.32 -2.91 11.21
N ILE A 2 33.37 -1.73 10.59
CA ILE A 2 32.72 -0.52 11.11
C ILE A 2 31.83 0.04 9.99
N SER A 3 30.55 -0.34 10.01
CA SER A 3 29.43 0.23 9.22
C SER A 3 28.09 -0.48 9.48
N GLY A 4 28.10 -1.64 10.16
CA GLY A 4 26.89 -2.44 10.46
C GLY A 4 26.03 -1.91 11.61
N VAL A 5 26.61 -1.26 12.63
CA VAL A 5 25.86 -0.84 13.83
C VAL A 5 24.91 0.32 13.53
N LYS A 6 25.36 1.35 12.77
CA LYS A 6 24.51 2.47 12.37
C LYS A 6 23.33 2.06 11.48
N ARG A 7 23.48 1.04 10.62
CA ARG A 7 22.38 0.54 9.79
C ARG A 7 21.33 -0.23 10.59
N ARG A 8 21.69 -0.87 11.70
CA ARG A 8 20.76 -1.60 12.58
C ARG A 8 19.85 -0.65 13.37
N GLU A 9 20.38 0.47 13.86
CA GLU A 9 19.58 1.48 14.56
C GLU A 9 18.59 2.17 13.61
N THR A 10 19.02 2.54 12.39
CA THR A 10 18.12 3.13 11.38
C THR A 10 17.08 2.10 10.88
N ALA A 11 17.44 0.81 10.80
CA ALA A 11 16.48 -0.26 10.49
C ALA A 11 15.48 -0.47 11.64
N ALA A 12 15.90 -0.36 12.90
CA ALA A 12 15.01 -0.44 14.07
C ALA A 12 14.04 0.75 14.14
N GLU A 13 14.47 1.96 13.75
CA GLU A 13 13.58 3.12 13.60
C GLU A 13 12.59 2.94 12.44
N GLY A 14 13.04 2.39 11.30
CA GLY A 14 12.15 1.99 10.21
C GLY A 14 11.17 0.87 10.62
N ALA A 15 11.58 0.01 11.55
CA ALA A 15 10.76 -1.11 12.03
C ALA A 15 9.57 -0.66 12.90
N LYS A 16 9.64 0.53 13.52
CA LYS A 16 8.51 1.15 14.24
C LYS A 16 7.28 1.36 13.35
N LEU A 17 7.46 1.54 12.04
CA LEU A 17 6.36 1.63 11.07
C LEU A 17 5.54 0.35 10.94
N PHE A 18 6.07 -0.79 11.41
CA PHE A 18 5.35 -2.07 11.45
C PHE A 18 4.62 -2.30 12.78
N ILE A 19 4.82 -1.41 13.77
CA ILE A 19 4.10 -1.49 15.04
C ILE A 19 2.69 -0.93 14.80
N THR A 20 1.72 -1.84 14.75
CA THR A 20 0.32 -1.51 14.47
C THR A 20 -0.26 -0.47 15.43
N PRO A 21 -0.05 -0.54 16.77
CA PRO A 21 -0.51 0.50 17.70
C PRO A 21 0.00 1.92 17.35
N GLU A 22 1.28 2.05 17.04
CA GLU A 22 1.89 3.34 16.67
C GLU A 22 1.30 3.85 15.35
N THR A 23 1.09 2.95 14.38
CA THR A 23 0.47 3.29 13.09
C THR A 23 -0.95 3.82 13.27
N LEU A 24 -1.76 3.21 14.14
CA LEU A 24 -3.10 3.68 14.45
C LEU A 24 -3.09 5.07 15.11
N CYS A 25 -2.18 5.30 16.07
CA CYS A 25 -1.98 6.63 16.66
C CYS A 25 -1.57 7.67 15.60
N GLN A 26 -0.71 7.31 14.64
CA GLN A 26 -0.34 8.22 13.55
C GLN A 26 -1.53 8.61 12.67
N ARG A 27 -2.51 7.72 12.45
CA ARG A 27 -3.77 8.06 11.74
C ARG A 27 -4.60 9.08 12.49
N LEU A 28 -4.59 9.01 13.82
CA LEU A 28 -5.24 10.01 14.66
C LEU A 28 -4.45 11.32 14.71
N ARG A 29 -3.11 11.29 14.62
CA ARG A 29 -2.27 12.50 14.62
C ARG A 29 -2.39 13.32 13.33
N ARG A 30 -2.48 12.67 12.17
CA ARG A 30 -2.49 13.34 10.84
C ARG A 30 -3.82 14.04 10.55
N GLU A 31 -3.79 15.34 10.30
CA GLU A 31 -4.99 16.12 9.97
C GLU A 31 -5.77 15.60 8.76
N THR A 32 -5.07 15.11 7.73
CA THR A 32 -5.70 14.53 6.53
C THR A 32 -6.51 13.28 6.85
N ASP A 33 -6.00 12.44 7.75
CA ASP A 33 -6.68 11.21 8.16
C ASP A 33 -7.81 11.56 9.15
N ARG A 34 -7.64 12.55 10.05
CA ARG A 34 -8.71 13.08 10.94
C ARG A 34 -9.95 13.50 10.16
N LYS A 35 -9.81 14.22 9.05
CA LYS A 35 -10.95 14.64 8.22
C LYS A 35 -11.76 13.43 7.73
N LYS A 36 -11.08 12.38 7.27
CA LYS A 36 -11.73 11.13 6.82
C LYS A 36 -12.36 10.35 7.98
N ILE A 37 -11.76 10.40 9.17
CA ILE A 37 -12.33 9.81 10.39
C ILE A 37 -13.65 10.51 10.72
N ILE A 38 -13.64 11.85 10.76
CA ILE A 38 -14.82 12.67 11.04
C ILE A 38 -15.93 12.46 10.00
N GLU A 39 -15.60 12.22 8.72
CA GLU A 39 -16.59 11.85 7.69
C GLU A 39 -17.31 10.53 8.02
N ILE A 40 -16.64 9.59 8.68
CA ILE A 40 -17.21 8.28 9.07
C ILE A 40 -17.98 8.39 10.38
N THR A 41 -17.39 9.02 11.40
CA THR A 41 -17.88 9.01 12.78
C THR A 41 -18.79 10.19 13.11
N GLY A 42 -18.75 11.27 12.32
CA GLY A 42 -19.32 12.56 12.70
C GLY A 42 -18.34 13.41 13.53
N LYS A 43 -18.66 14.71 13.66
CA LYS A 43 -17.81 15.70 14.33
C LYS A 43 -17.78 15.56 15.86
N LYS A 44 -18.90 15.19 16.46
CA LYS A 44 -19.06 15.02 17.91
C LYS A 44 -19.40 13.56 18.18
N ASN A 45 -18.51 12.84 18.85
CA ASN A 45 -18.68 11.42 19.13
C ASN A 45 -17.81 10.98 20.32
N LYS A 46 -17.92 9.72 20.74
CA LYS A 46 -17.10 9.11 21.80
C LYS A 46 -15.67 8.93 21.32
N PHE A 47 -14.70 9.01 22.24
CA PHE A 47 -13.29 8.78 21.92
C PHE A 47 -13.06 7.42 21.24
N LEU A 48 -13.76 6.39 21.72
CA LEU A 48 -13.76 5.05 21.15
C LEU A 48 -14.11 5.02 19.66
N ASP A 49 -15.08 5.83 19.23
CA ASP A 49 -15.52 5.88 17.84
C ASP A 49 -14.45 6.52 16.95
N PHE A 50 -13.73 7.54 17.43
CA PHE A 50 -12.56 8.07 16.71
C PHE A 50 -11.45 7.03 16.56
N LEU A 51 -11.19 6.22 17.59
CA LEU A 51 -10.24 5.10 17.50
C LEU A 51 -10.68 4.07 16.45
N PHE A 52 -11.95 3.67 16.42
CA PHE A 52 -12.49 2.78 15.38
C PHE A 52 -12.43 3.38 13.98
N GLY A 53 -12.65 4.70 13.86
CA GLY A 53 -12.45 5.41 12.61
C GLY A 53 -11.01 5.33 12.13
N SER A 54 -10.03 5.49 13.02
CA SER A 54 -8.59 5.35 12.68
C SER A 54 -8.25 3.96 12.13
N VAL A 55 -8.82 2.91 12.74
CA VAL A 55 -8.68 1.51 12.30
C VAL A 55 -9.33 1.31 10.94
N THR A 56 -10.53 1.86 10.75
CA THR A 56 -11.26 1.78 9.47
C THR A 56 -10.45 2.42 8.35
N ILE A 57 -9.84 3.58 8.59
CA ILE A 57 -8.96 4.25 7.63
C ILE A 57 -7.71 3.43 7.33
N GLN A 58 -7.07 2.85 8.36
CA GLN A 58 -5.91 1.98 8.17
C GLN A 58 -6.26 0.76 7.29
N LEU A 59 -7.34 0.05 7.58
CA LEU A 59 -7.76 -1.12 6.81
C LEU A 59 -8.21 -0.75 5.39
N PHE A 60 -8.97 0.32 5.23
CA PHE A 60 -9.55 0.66 3.93
C PHE A 60 -8.55 1.33 2.97
N HIS A 61 -7.81 2.34 3.44
CA HIS A 61 -6.93 3.13 2.56
C HIS A 61 -5.53 2.54 2.43
N TYR A 62 -4.96 2.04 3.52
CA TYR A 62 -3.56 1.62 3.55
C TYR A 62 -3.40 0.13 3.31
N VAL A 63 -4.26 -0.71 3.91
CA VAL A 63 -4.28 -2.15 3.62
C VAL A 63 -5.04 -2.44 2.33
N GLY A 64 -5.95 -1.56 1.90
CA GLY A 64 -6.76 -1.77 0.69
C GLY A 64 -7.82 -2.86 0.86
N LEU A 65 -8.42 -2.97 2.04
CA LEU A 65 -9.53 -3.88 2.29
C LEU A 65 -10.80 -3.35 1.60
N ARG A 66 -11.49 -4.24 0.89
CA ARG A 66 -12.75 -3.95 0.17
C ARG A 66 -13.78 -5.00 0.59
N ILE A 67 -14.99 -4.54 0.87
CA ILE A 67 -16.05 -5.37 1.48
C ILE A 67 -17.17 -5.66 0.49
N ASP A 68 -17.25 -4.89 -0.60
CA ASP A 68 -18.09 -5.17 -1.75
C ASP A 68 -17.33 -4.79 -3.03
N LYS A 69 -17.48 -5.60 -4.09
CA LYS A 69 -16.97 -5.27 -5.42
C LYS A 69 -18.03 -4.53 -6.20
N ILE A 70 -17.64 -3.41 -6.81
CA ILE A 70 -18.46 -2.77 -7.85
C ILE A 70 -18.57 -3.79 -8.97
N THR A 71 -19.79 -4.25 -9.24
CA THR A 71 -20.06 -5.11 -10.39
C THR A 71 -19.61 -4.34 -11.64
N SER A 72 -18.71 -4.93 -12.42
CA SER A 72 -18.00 -4.31 -13.55
C SER A 72 -18.90 -3.84 -14.71
N GLN A 73 -20.22 -3.80 -14.53
CA GLN A 73 -21.22 -3.41 -15.53
C GLN A 73 -21.79 -2.00 -15.30
N THR A 74 -21.59 -1.38 -14.13
CA THR A 74 -22.06 -0.02 -13.85
C THR A 74 -20.90 0.96 -13.91
N GLN A 75 -20.85 1.77 -14.97
CA GLN A 75 -20.09 3.03 -14.95
C GLN A 75 -20.78 3.96 -13.96
N LEU A 76 -20.23 4.08 -12.76
CA LEU A 76 -20.72 4.98 -11.73
C LEU A 76 -20.20 6.41 -12.02
N SER A 77 -20.98 7.42 -11.66
CA SER A 77 -20.49 8.80 -11.62
C SER A 77 -19.49 8.99 -10.46
N THR A 78 -18.64 10.00 -10.53
CA THR A 78 -17.66 10.30 -9.46
C THR A 78 -18.31 10.56 -8.08
N GLU A 79 -19.55 11.04 -8.05
CA GLU A 79 -20.31 11.23 -6.80
C GLU A 79 -20.82 9.91 -6.22
N THR A 80 -21.38 9.05 -7.07
CA THR A 80 -21.86 7.72 -6.66
C THR A 80 -20.72 6.78 -6.24
N GLU A 81 -19.53 6.93 -6.83
CA GLU A 81 -18.32 6.23 -6.36
C GLU A 81 -17.91 6.66 -4.94
N ARG A 82 -17.95 7.96 -4.65
CA ARG A 82 -17.63 8.49 -3.30
C ARG A 82 -18.65 8.04 -2.26
N GLU A 83 -19.94 8.07 -2.59
CA GLU A 83 -20.99 7.56 -1.70
C GLU A 83 -20.85 6.06 -1.43
N PHE A 84 -20.54 5.29 -2.47
CA PHE A 84 -20.28 3.86 -2.33
C PHE A 84 -19.05 3.58 -1.46
N GLU A 85 -17.96 4.32 -1.67
CA GLU A 85 -16.75 4.24 -0.84
C GLU A 85 -17.05 4.58 0.63
N LEU A 86 -17.82 5.64 0.87
CA LEU A 86 -18.22 6.05 2.22
C LEU A 86 -19.10 5.00 2.89
N ASN A 87 -20.04 4.40 2.15
CA ASN A 87 -20.88 3.32 2.67
C ASN A 87 -20.06 2.10 3.05
N GLN A 88 -19.07 1.70 2.24
CA GLN A 88 -18.16 0.60 2.61
C GLN A 88 -17.40 0.89 3.91
N LYS A 89 -16.88 2.12 4.06
CA LYS A 89 -16.19 2.53 5.29
C LYS A 89 -17.12 2.47 6.49
N LYS A 90 -18.36 2.96 6.36
CA LYS A 90 -19.37 2.90 7.44
C LYS A 90 -19.73 1.46 7.81
N THR A 91 -19.85 0.56 6.82
CA THR A 91 -20.07 -0.86 7.09
C THR A 91 -18.87 -1.48 7.81
N LEU A 92 -17.63 -1.24 7.35
CA LEU A 92 -16.42 -1.71 8.02
C LEU A 92 -16.34 -1.21 9.46
N PHE A 93 -16.62 0.07 9.66
CA PHE A 93 -16.66 0.71 10.97
C PHE A 93 -17.66 0.00 11.90
N SER A 94 -18.87 -0.29 11.41
CA SER A 94 -19.87 -1.01 12.19
C SER A 94 -19.46 -2.44 12.52
N GLU A 95 -18.81 -3.17 11.59
CA GLU A 95 -18.26 -4.50 11.85
C GLU A 95 -17.20 -4.46 12.95
N LEU A 96 -16.25 -3.52 12.85
CA LEU A 96 -15.18 -3.38 13.84
C LEU A 96 -15.73 -3.05 15.24
N LYS A 97 -16.73 -2.18 15.30
CA LYS A 97 -17.38 -1.82 16.56
C LYS A 97 -18.09 -3.01 17.19
N GLU A 98 -18.79 -3.82 16.40
CA GLU A 98 -19.48 -5.04 16.88
C GLU A 98 -18.48 -6.08 17.43
N ILE A 99 -17.28 -6.17 16.84
CA ILE A 99 -16.26 -7.15 17.24
C ILE A 99 -15.50 -6.73 18.48
N SER A 100 -15.26 -5.42 18.65
CA SER A 100 -14.21 -4.92 19.55
C SER A 100 -14.65 -3.83 20.52
N SER A 101 -15.93 -3.47 20.60
CA SER A 101 -16.42 -2.37 21.46
C SER A 101 -15.97 -2.51 22.90
N ASP A 102 -16.01 -3.72 23.43
CA ASP A 102 -15.75 -4.00 24.84
C ASP A 102 -14.26 -4.19 25.13
N PHE A 103 -13.46 -4.47 24.10
CA PHE A 103 -12.02 -4.70 24.27
C PHE A 103 -11.29 -3.45 24.74
N PHE A 104 -11.61 -2.28 24.18
CA PHE A 104 -10.95 -1.04 24.57
C PHE A 104 -11.19 -0.69 26.04
N LEU A 105 -12.42 -0.80 26.52
CA LEU A 105 -12.73 -0.52 27.93
C LEU A 105 -12.01 -1.51 28.84
N LYS A 106 -12.00 -2.79 28.46
CA LYS A 106 -11.24 -3.83 29.18
C LYS A 106 -9.74 -3.57 29.17
N GLU A 107 -9.15 -3.13 28.05
CA GLU A 107 -7.72 -2.77 27.99
C GLU A 107 -7.38 -1.57 28.87
N ILE A 108 -8.25 -0.55 28.90
CA ILE A 108 -8.06 0.61 29.77
C ILE A 108 -8.12 0.19 31.25
N GLU A 109 -9.03 -0.71 31.62
CA GLU A 109 -9.10 -1.28 32.98
C GLU A 109 -7.90 -2.15 33.33
N ILE A 110 -7.37 -2.93 32.38
CA ILE A 110 -6.15 -3.71 32.59
C ILE A 110 -4.96 -2.77 32.79
N PHE A 111 -4.82 -1.73 31.98
CA PHE A 111 -3.76 -0.73 32.14
C PHE A 111 -3.87 0.01 33.49
N GLU A 112 -5.08 0.32 33.94
CA GLU A 112 -5.31 0.85 35.29
C GLU A 112 -4.83 -0.10 36.38
N LYS A 113 -5.14 -1.40 36.27
CA LYS A 113 -4.69 -2.44 37.22
C LYS A 113 -3.16 -2.58 37.23
N GLU A 114 -2.52 -2.47 36.07
CA GLU A 114 -1.04 -2.45 35.95
C GLU A 114 -0.47 -1.28 36.77
N VAL A 115 -0.94 -0.05 36.53
CA VAL A 115 -0.48 1.15 37.23
C VAL A 115 -0.74 1.08 38.74
N LEU A 116 -1.90 0.54 39.16
CA LEU A 116 -2.25 0.41 40.57
C LEU A 116 -1.32 -0.53 41.34
N ILE A 117 -0.91 -1.65 40.74
CA ILE A 117 0.04 -2.57 41.39
C ILE A 117 1.41 -1.96 41.54
N GLU A 118 1.91 -1.29 40.51
CA GLU A 118 3.18 -0.59 40.60
C GLU A 118 3.13 0.47 41.70
N GLN A 119 2.08 1.28 41.75
CA GLN A 119 1.92 2.28 42.82
C GLN A 119 1.86 1.67 44.21
N GLU A 120 1.10 0.59 44.42
CA GLU A 120 0.98 -0.03 45.73
C GLU A 120 2.32 -0.60 46.20
N ILE A 121 3.07 -1.24 45.31
CA ILE A 121 4.42 -1.75 45.60
C ILE A 121 5.37 -0.60 45.95
N ILE A 122 5.33 0.51 45.21
CA ILE A 122 6.18 1.68 45.48
C ILE A 122 5.79 2.35 46.80
N LYS A 123 4.50 2.52 47.09
CA LYS A 123 4.01 3.05 48.38
C LYS A 123 4.53 2.21 49.54
N ASN A 124 4.39 0.89 49.43
CA ASN A 124 4.88 -0.04 50.45
C ASN A 124 6.42 -0.01 50.57
N ALA A 125 7.16 0.19 49.48
CA ALA A 125 8.61 0.36 49.53
C ALA A 125 9.04 1.67 50.22
N ILE A 126 8.28 2.77 50.07
CA ILE A 126 8.50 4.01 50.82
C ILE A 126 8.24 3.78 52.31
N ASP A 127 7.14 3.13 52.66
CA ASP A 127 6.77 2.83 54.05
C ASP A 127 7.81 1.94 54.73
N GLN A 128 8.39 0.98 54.00
CA GLN A 128 9.53 0.18 54.46
C GLN A 128 10.72 1.05 54.84
N ARG A 129 11.10 1.99 53.97
CA ARG A 129 12.28 2.85 54.16
C ARG A 129 12.08 3.83 55.30
N LYS A 130 10.84 4.25 55.56
CA LYS A 130 10.45 5.07 56.70
C LYS A 130 10.38 4.29 58.03
N GLN A 131 10.91 3.05 58.07
CA GLN A 131 10.98 2.15 59.22
C GLN A 131 9.63 1.78 59.85
N LYS A 132 8.53 1.81 59.08
CA LYS A 132 7.18 1.56 59.63
C LYS A 132 6.76 0.09 59.65
N LEU A 133 7.35 -0.76 58.80
CA LEU A 133 6.92 -2.16 58.61
C LEU A 133 8.10 -3.06 58.23
N ASP A 134 8.04 -4.33 58.66
CA ASP A 134 9.04 -5.37 58.34
C ASP A 134 8.95 -5.83 56.87
N LYS A 135 10.08 -6.26 56.29
CA LYS A 135 10.21 -6.73 54.90
C LYS A 135 9.25 -7.86 54.58
N GLU A 136 9.12 -8.85 55.46
CA GLU A 136 8.22 -9.99 55.26
C GLU A 136 6.75 -9.56 55.29
N VAL A 137 6.39 -8.62 56.17
CA VAL A 137 5.02 -8.08 56.27
C VAL A 137 4.65 -7.34 54.98
N ILE A 138 5.57 -6.55 54.44
CA ILE A 138 5.38 -5.81 53.19
C ILE A 138 5.27 -6.74 51.99
N PHE A 139 6.15 -7.75 51.93
CA PHE A 139 6.10 -8.78 50.88
C PHE A 139 4.74 -9.50 50.88
N ASN A 140 4.24 -9.91 52.05
CA ASN A 140 2.94 -10.55 52.19
C ASN A 140 1.76 -9.61 51.85
N LYS A 141 1.86 -8.32 52.19
CA LYS A 141 0.86 -7.30 51.81
C LYS A 141 0.81 -7.15 50.28
N ASN A 142 1.95 -7.03 49.63
CA ASN A 142 2.06 -6.94 48.16
C ASN A 142 1.52 -8.20 47.48
N LEU A 143 1.84 -9.39 48.00
CA LEU A 143 1.30 -10.66 47.49
C LEU A 143 -0.23 -10.71 47.58
N LYS A 144 -0.80 -10.30 48.72
CA LYS A 144 -2.26 -10.30 48.91
C LYS A 144 -2.96 -9.37 47.91
N PHE A 145 -2.39 -8.20 47.65
CA PHE A 145 -2.92 -7.24 46.67
C PHE A 145 -2.77 -7.76 45.23
N LEU A 146 -1.60 -8.28 44.87
CA LEU A 146 -1.38 -8.88 43.56
C LEU A 146 -2.37 -10.03 43.30
N ARG A 147 -2.57 -10.91 44.29
CA ARG A 147 -3.49 -12.04 44.20
C ARG A 147 -4.91 -11.60 43.90
N SER A 148 -5.41 -10.55 44.56
CA SER A 148 -6.77 -10.06 44.31
C SER A 148 -6.93 -9.52 42.88
N GLN A 149 -5.90 -8.85 42.35
CA GLN A 149 -5.89 -8.37 40.96
C GLN A 149 -5.84 -9.54 39.97
N LEU A 150 -4.96 -10.52 40.19
CA LEU A 150 -4.87 -11.71 39.34
C LEU A 150 -6.20 -12.45 39.26
N ILE A 151 -6.83 -12.70 40.42
CA ILE A 151 -8.16 -13.34 40.50
C ILE A 151 -9.21 -12.55 39.73
N SER A 152 -9.22 -11.23 39.90
CA SER A 152 -10.11 -10.36 39.12
C SER A 152 -9.89 -10.50 37.62
N ILE A 153 -8.63 -10.57 37.17
CA ILE A 153 -8.28 -10.62 35.76
C ILE A 153 -8.68 -11.96 35.13
N PHE A 154 -8.23 -13.08 35.68
CA PHE A 154 -8.51 -14.38 35.03
C PHE A 154 -9.98 -14.80 35.14
N ARG A 155 -10.77 -14.26 36.09
CA ARG A 155 -12.20 -14.54 36.19
C ARG A 155 -13.05 -13.66 35.28
N ASN A 156 -12.82 -12.35 35.29
CA ASN A 156 -13.75 -11.38 34.69
C ASN A 156 -13.39 -11.02 33.25
N TYR A 157 -12.15 -11.28 32.81
CA TYR A 157 -11.67 -10.89 31.48
C TYR A 157 -11.40 -12.12 30.60
N PRO A 158 -11.48 -11.97 29.26
CA PRO A 158 -11.01 -13.00 28.35
C PRO A 158 -9.53 -13.35 28.58
N ASN A 159 -9.15 -14.60 28.28
CA ASN A 159 -7.81 -15.12 28.57
C ASN A 159 -6.68 -14.30 27.94
N GLN A 160 -6.89 -13.62 26.81
CA GLN A 160 -5.86 -12.79 26.18
C GLN A 160 -5.35 -11.69 27.11
N PHE A 161 -6.25 -11.03 27.85
CA PHE A 161 -5.91 -9.95 28.77
C PHE A 161 -5.06 -10.44 29.95
N PHE A 162 -5.25 -11.69 30.37
CA PHE A 162 -4.38 -12.30 31.37
C PHE A 162 -2.94 -12.41 30.85
N TYR A 163 -2.74 -12.94 29.64
CA TYR A 163 -1.40 -13.07 29.07
C TYR A 163 -0.74 -11.71 28.84
N ASP A 164 -1.51 -10.71 28.40
CA ASP A 164 -1.01 -9.35 28.17
C ASP A 164 -0.56 -8.68 29.46
N TYR A 165 -1.38 -8.80 30.50
CA TYR A 165 -1.12 -8.26 31.81
C TYR A 165 0.14 -8.88 32.44
N ILE A 166 0.25 -10.21 32.43
CA ILE A 166 1.44 -10.91 32.93
C ILE A 166 2.66 -10.56 32.08
N GLY A 167 2.50 -10.54 30.76
CA GLY A 167 3.55 -10.20 29.82
C GLY A 167 4.11 -8.79 30.05
N LYS A 168 3.25 -7.82 30.33
CA LYS A 168 3.65 -6.43 30.60
C LYS A 168 4.30 -6.29 31.97
N ILE A 169 3.68 -6.81 33.03
CA ILE A 169 4.21 -6.72 34.40
C ILE A 169 5.59 -7.36 34.53
N LEU A 170 5.83 -8.48 33.86
CA LEU A 170 7.12 -9.17 33.85
C LEU A 170 8.10 -8.64 32.79
N GLY A 171 7.74 -7.60 32.03
CA GLY A 171 8.57 -7.04 30.95
C GLY A 171 8.83 -8.00 29.78
N LEU A 172 8.07 -9.09 29.68
CA LEU A 172 8.18 -10.08 28.60
C LEU A 172 7.72 -9.50 27.26
N SER A 173 6.73 -8.60 27.28
CA SER A 173 6.22 -7.98 26.05
C SER A 173 7.28 -7.14 25.35
N ASP A 174 7.99 -6.31 26.11
CA ASP A 174 8.97 -5.38 25.54
C ASP A 174 10.25 -6.10 25.10
N THR A 175 10.67 -7.13 25.85
CA THR A 175 11.80 -8.00 25.48
C THR A 175 11.49 -8.81 24.21
N THR A 176 10.34 -9.48 24.17
CA THR A 176 9.89 -10.26 23.01
C THR A 176 9.75 -9.38 21.76
N ARG A 177 9.19 -8.17 21.91
CA ARG A 177 9.06 -7.21 20.79
C ARG A 177 10.44 -6.80 20.26
N LYS A 178 11.39 -6.47 21.15
CA LYS A 178 12.77 -6.12 20.77
C LYS A 178 13.45 -7.28 20.02
N GLU A 179 13.27 -8.52 20.46
CA GLU A 179 13.81 -9.71 19.78
C GLU A 179 13.23 -9.91 18.38
N ILE A 180 11.90 -9.79 18.21
CA ILE A 180 11.25 -9.91 16.90
C ILE A 180 11.78 -8.84 15.94
N LEU A 181 11.87 -7.59 16.39
CA LEU A 181 12.37 -6.48 15.59
C LEU A 181 13.84 -6.65 15.19
N GLN A 182 14.67 -7.19 16.09
CA GLN A 182 16.07 -7.49 15.80
C GLN A 182 16.20 -8.60 14.74
N ASN A 183 15.41 -9.67 14.86
CA ASN A 183 15.38 -10.76 13.88
C ASN A 183 14.83 -10.30 12.51
N ALA A 184 13.88 -9.36 12.51
CA ALA A 184 13.32 -8.79 11.30
C ALA A 184 14.34 -7.98 10.48
N ALA A 185 15.32 -7.35 11.16
CA ALA A 185 16.38 -6.57 10.54
C ALA A 185 17.47 -7.42 9.84
N GLU A 186 17.41 -8.74 9.93
CA GLU A 186 18.34 -9.64 9.23
C GLU A 186 17.97 -9.77 7.74
N PHE A 187 18.98 -9.82 6.86
CA PHE A 187 18.78 -9.88 5.40
C PHE A 187 17.98 -11.14 5.01
N LYS A 188 16.82 -10.94 4.37
CA LYS A 188 15.97 -12.04 3.89
C LYS A 188 16.19 -12.32 2.41
N PRO A 189 16.13 -13.60 1.99
CA PRO A 189 16.20 -13.96 0.58
C PRO A 189 15.01 -13.38 -0.20
N THR A 190 15.30 -12.84 -1.38
CA THR A 190 14.33 -12.11 -2.23
C THR A 190 13.31 -13.01 -2.91
N GLN A 191 13.55 -14.33 -2.93
CA GLN A 191 12.65 -15.33 -3.50
C GLN A 191 12.54 -16.53 -2.54
N ILE A 192 11.32 -16.78 -2.06
CA ILE A 192 10.97 -17.94 -1.25
C ILE A 192 10.06 -18.82 -2.11
N GLU A 193 10.35 -20.13 -2.15
CA GLU A 193 9.47 -21.10 -2.82
C GLU A 193 8.08 -21.09 -2.19
N ILE A 194 7.01 -21.23 -2.98
CA ILE A 194 5.62 -21.14 -2.48
C ILE A 194 5.35 -22.12 -1.33
N GLU A 195 5.94 -23.32 -1.34
CA GLU A 195 5.76 -24.27 -0.23
C GLU A 195 6.37 -23.75 1.09
N LYS A 196 7.50 -23.06 1.03
CA LYS A 196 8.12 -22.42 2.19
C LYS A 196 7.32 -21.20 2.62
N GLU A 197 6.81 -20.44 1.66
CA GLU A 197 5.95 -19.28 1.92
C GLU A 197 4.62 -19.70 2.57
N MET A 198 4.02 -20.81 2.14
CA MET A 198 2.83 -21.40 2.76
C MET A 198 3.08 -22.01 4.15
N LYS A 199 4.33 -22.21 4.55
CA LYS A 199 4.70 -22.65 5.91
C LYS A 199 5.17 -21.49 6.79
N ARG A 200 5.37 -20.30 6.22
CA ARG A 200 5.90 -19.14 6.94
C ARG A 200 4.79 -18.49 7.77
N GLU A 201 5.12 -18.23 9.02
CA GLU A 201 4.39 -17.33 9.90
C GLU A 201 5.11 -15.97 9.88
N TYR A 202 4.42 -14.94 9.40
CA TYR A 202 4.97 -13.59 9.15
C TYR A 202 5.17 -12.80 10.45
N GLU A 203 5.96 -13.34 11.37
CA GLU A 203 6.15 -12.76 12.72
C GLU A 203 6.74 -11.34 12.68
N ASP A 204 7.52 -11.03 11.64
CA ASP A 204 8.13 -9.73 11.43
C ASP A 204 7.19 -8.66 10.85
N GLU A 205 6.06 -9.09 10.26
CA GLU A 205 5.08 -8.18 9.67
C GLU A 205 3.86 -7.98 10.59
N PHE A 206 3.53 -8.99 11.40
CA PHE A 206 2.40 -8.98 12.33
C PHE A 206 2.90 -9.07 13.77
N ILE A 207 3.47 -7.97 14.24
CA ILE A 207 4.25 -7.91 15.48
C ILE A 207 3.37 -8.19 16.71
N GLU A 208 2.19 -7.57 16.82
CA GLU A 208 1.36 -7.72 18.03
C GLU A 208 0.78 -9.14 18.16
N LEU A 209 0.48 -9.81 17.05
CA LEU A 209 0.14 -11.23 17.02
C LEU A 209 1.32 -12.13 17.40
N ALA A 210 2.51 -11.85 16.86
CA ALA A 210 3.71 -12.63 17.16
C ALA A 210 4.13 -12.49 18.63
N VAL A 211 4.13 -11.26 19.16
CA VAL A 211 4.38 -10.96 20.57
C VAL A 211 3.40 -11.72 21.46
N PHE A 212 2.10 -11.65 21.18
CA PHE A 212 1.09 -12.38 21.95
C PHE A 212 1.32 -13.90 21.95
N ASN A 213 1.55 -14.49 20.77
CA ASN A 213 1.77 -15.93 20.64
C ASN A 213 3.01 -16.40 21.39
N ARG A 214 4.11 -15.64 21.32
CA ARG A 214 5.34 -15.94 22.05
C ARG A 214 5.17 -15.78 23.56
N ILE A 215 4.53 -14.71 24.04
CA ILE A 215 4.22 -14.50 25.46
C ILE A 215 3.37 -15.65 25.98
N LYS A 216 2.29 -16.00 25.28
CA LYS A 216 1.42 -17.12 25.64
C LYS A 216 2.22 -18.42 25.76
N LYS A 217 3.10 -18.70 24.80
CA LYS A 217 3.98 -19.88 24.84
C LYS A 217 4.91 -19.86 26.05
N ILE A 218 5.62 -18.75 26.27
CA ILE A 218 6.54 -18.57 27.41
C ILE A 218 5.80 -18.76 28.74
N ILE A 219 4.60 -18.16 28.88
CA ILE A 219 3.81 -18.26 30.10
C ILE A 219 3.35 -19.70 30.34
N ASN A 220 2.84 -20.35 29.30
CA ASN A 220 2.36 -21.72 29.40
C ASN A 220 3.50 -22.70 29.71
N GLU A 221 4.68 -22.52 29.14
CA GLU A 221 5.84 -23.39 29.37
C GLU A 221 6.49 -23.15 30.73
N LYS A 222 6.65 -21.88 31.15
CA LYS A 222 7.34 -21.55 32.41
C LYS A 222 6.53 -21.86 33.66
N TRP A 223 5.21 -21.64 33.61
CA TRP A 223 4.31 -21.83 34.76
C TRP A 223 3.30 -22.97 34.56
N GLU A 224 3.40 -23.75 33.47
CA GLU A 224 2.54 -24.91 33.20
C GLU A 224 1.03 -24.55 33.13
N ILE A 225 0.73 -23.33 32.68
CA ILE A 225 -0.63 -22.80 32.60
C ILE A 225 -1.26 -23.26 31.29
N ILE A 226 -2.29 -24.11 31.37
CA ILE A 226 -3.05 -24.53 30.18
C ILE A 226 -4.20 -23.56 29.92
N VAL A 227 -4.97 -23.24 30.97
CA VAL A 227 -6.10 -22.30 30.92
C VAL A 227 -6.05 -21.35 32.12
N PRO A 228 -5.95 -20.03 31.92
CA PRO A 228 -5.87 -19.06 33.02
C PRO A 228 -7.02 -19.17 34.04
N LYS A 229 -8.25 -19.45 33.57
CA LYS A 229 -9.43 -19.63 34.43
C LYS A 229 -9.32 -20.77 35.44
N GLN A 230 -8.42 -21.74 35.22
CA GLN A 230 -8.21 -22.88 36.12
C GLN A 230 -7.16 -22.61 37.21
N LEU A 231 -6.46 -21.46 37.16
CA LEU A 231 -5.41 -21.11 38.12
C LEU A 231 -5.87 -21.07 39.57
N GLU A 232 -7.16 -20.81 39.79
CA GLU A 232 -7.72 -20.80 41.14
C GLU A 232 -7.62 -22.16 41.84
N MET A 233 -7.78 -23.25 41.09
CA MET A 233 -7.63 -24.62 41.58
C MET A 233 -6.16 -25.03 41.69
N GLN A 234 -5.24 -24.24 41.09
CA GLN A 234 -3.81 -24.53 41.00
C GLN A 234 -3.00 -23.60 41.92
N SER A 235 -3.26 -23.68 43.23
CA SER A 235 -2.68 -22.76 44.23
C SER A 235 -1.15 -22.72 44.29
N VAL A 236 -0.46 -23.77 43.86
CA VAL A 236 1.03 -23.83 43.81
C VAL A 236 1.55 -23.01 42.62
N ILE A 237 0.96 -23.19 41.44
CA ILE A 237 1.31 -22.45 40.22
C ILE A 237 1.06 -20.96 40.43
N LEU A 238 -0.11 -20.61 40.99
CA LEU A 238 -0.45 -19.22 41.28
C LEU A 238 0.56 -18.56 42.24
N ARG A 239 0.94 -19.23 43.34
CA ARG A 239 1.93 -18.70 44.29
C ARG A 239 3.31 -18.50 43.66
N ARG A 240 3.74 -19.42 42.78
CA ARG A 240 5.01 -19.30 42.06
C ARG A 240 4.99 -18.09 41.12
N LEU A 241 3.91 -17.91 40.37
CA LEU A 241 3.71 -16.75 39.49
C LEU A 241 3.71 -15.44 40.30
N GLU A 242 2.98 -15.39 41.41
CA GLU A 242 2.94 -14.23 42.31
C GLU A 242 4.33 -13.86 42.83
N SER A 243 5.12 -14.85 43.27
CA SER A 243 6.47 -14.65 43.76
C SER A 243 7.42 -14.11 42.68
N ASP A 244 7.35 -14.65 41.46
CA ASP A 244 8.15 -14.19 40.33
C ASP A 244 7.81 -12.73 39.97
N ILE A 245 6.52 -12.37 39.98
CA ILE A 245 6.06 -11.00 39.71
C ILE A 245 6.58 -10.02 40.75
N ILE A 246 6.37 -10.32 42.04
CA ILE A 246 6.81 -9.41 43.11
C ILE A 246 8.32 -9.25 43.10
N LYS A 247 9.07 -10.34 42.86
CA LYS A 247 10.54 -10.28 42.75
C LYS A 247 10.96 -9.36 41.62
N PHE A 248 10.41 -9.56 40.43
CA PHE A 248 10.72 -8.74 39.25
C PHE A 248 10.39 -7.27 39.45
N LEU A 249 9.21 -6.95 40.01
CA LEU A 249 8.82 -5.58 40.28
C LEU A 249 9.70 -4.95 41.38
N SER A 250 10.07 -5.72 42.40
CA SER A 250 10.95 -5.25 43.48
C SER A 250 12.35 -4.91 42.97
N ASP A 251 12.87 -5.66 42.01
CA ASP A 251 14.19 -5.41 41.38
C ASP A 251 14.21 -4.11 40.56
N LYS A 252 13.04 -3.63 40.10
CA LYS A 252 12.91 -2.36 39.35
C LYS A 252 12.77 -1.11 40.23
N ILE A 253 12.57 -1.28 41.54
CA ILE A 253 12.26 -0.16 42.43
C ILE A 253 13.48 0.78 42.57
N PRO A 254 13.35 2.08 42.30
CA PRO A 254 14.45 3.04 42.44
C PRO A 254 15.02 3.11 43.87
N PHE A 255 16.35 3.24 43.99
CA PHE A 255 17.02 3.33 45.30
C PHE A 255 16.83 4.67 46.03
N SER A 256 16.58 5.77 45.32
CA SER A 256 16.45 7.10 45.95
C SER A 256 15.01 7.44 46.29
N GLU A 257 14.78 8.11 47.43
CA GLU A 257 13.42 8.56 47.83
C GLU A 257 12.84 9.54 46.80
N LYS A 258 13.65 10.43 46.25
CA LYS A 258 13.24 11.36 45.17
C LYS A 258 12.72 10.61 43.94
N ALA A 259 13.41 9.55 43.51
CA ALA A 259 12.96 8.77 42.35
C ALA A 259 11.68 7.97 42.66
N LEU A 260 11.49 7.50 43.90
CA LEU A 260 10.22 6.89 44.32
C LEU A 260 9.06 7.89 44.29
N SER A 261 9.27 9.12 44.76
CA SER A 261 8.28 10.19 44.67
C SER A 261 7.94 10.52 43.21
N SER A 262 8.93 10.68 42.33
CA SER A 262 8.69 10.89 40.90
C SER A 262 7.95 9.72 40.25
N TYR A 263 8.20 8.48 40.69
CA TYR A 263 7.47 7.30 40.22
C TYR A 263 5.99 7.40 40.60
N LEU A 264 5.68 7.68 41.87
CA LEU A 264 4.29 7.83 42.33
C LEU A 264 3.56 8.94 41.58
N GLU A 265 4.18 10.10 41.42
CA GLU A 265 3.57 11.22 40.72
C GLU A 265 3.32 10.90 39.23
N SER A 266 4.23 10.17 38.58
CA SER A 266 4.01 9.71 37.20
C SER A 266 2.84 8.73 37.11
N GLY A 267 2.70 7.82 38.09
CA GLY A 267 1.58 6.91 38.19
C GLY A 267 0.25 7.64 38.44
N GLU A 268 0.24 8.64 39.31
CA GLU A 268 -0.96 9.45 39.58
C GLU A 268 -1.43 10.19 38.33
N LEU A 269 -0.49 10.72 37.54
CA LEU A 269 -0.81 11.31 36.25
C LEU A 269 -1.38 10.26 35.26
N LYS A 270 -0.78 9.06 35.17
CA LYS A 270 -1.34 7.97 34.34
C LYS A 270 -2.78 7.65 34.74
N LEU A 271 -3.09 7.55 36.04
CA LEU A 271 -4.46 7.31 36.53
C LEU A 271 -5.42 8.45 36.16
N LYS A 272 -5.03 9.72 36.34
CA LYS A 272 -5.85 10.87 35.92
C LYS A 272 -6.14 10.86 34.42
N ILE A 273 -5.15 10.51 33.60
CA ILE A 273 -5.31 10.38 32.14
C ILE A 273 -6.27 9.23 31.81
N ILE A 274 -6.12 8.09 32.47
CA ILE A 274 -7.04 6.94 32.32
C ILE A 274 -8.48 7.34 32.64
N GLU A 275 -8.72 8.06 33.74
CA GLU A 275 -10.05 8.56 34.11
C GLU A 275 -10.65 9.49 33.06
N LEU A 276 -9.86 10.43 32.53
CA LEU A 276 -10.29 11.32 31.46
C LEU A 276 -10.60 10.55 30.16
N ILE A 277 -9.82 9.51 29.84
CA ILE A 277 -10.07 8.65 28.66
C ILE A 277 -11.39 7.89 28.87
N LYS A 278 -11.59 7.25 30.03
CA LYS A 278 -12.85 6.56 30.36
C LYS A 278 -14.04 7.51 30.24
N GLY A 279 -13.94 8.72 30.80
CA GLY A 279 -14.99 9.73 30.70
C GLY A 279 -15.27 10.17 29.25
N SER A 280 -14.25 10.22 28.40
CA SER A 280 -14.35 10.56 26.97
C SER A 280 -14.85 9.40 26.11
N CYS A 281 -14.72 8.16 26.56
CA CYS A 281 -15.32 6.99 25.93
C CYS A 281 -16.83 6.88 26.21
N LEU A 282 -17.34 7.55 27.25
CA LEU A 282 -18.75 7.49 27.63
C LEU A 282 -19.59 8.61 27.00
N ASN A 283 -18.99 9.79 26.77
CA ASN A 283 -19.70 11.00 26.36
C ASN A 283 -19.26 11.51 24.99
N ASP A 284 -20.20 12.04 24.21
CA ASP A 284 -19.91 12.62 22.90
C ASP A 284 -19.20 13.98 23.05
N ARG A 285 -18.03 14.12 22.43
CA ARG A 285 -17.22 15.35 22.43
C ARG A 285 -16.56 15.58 21.07
N PHE A 286 -16.04 16.78 20.85
CA PHE A 286 -15.17 17.01 19.70
C PHE A 286 -13.79 16.41 19.97
N TYR A 287 -13.14 15.86 18.94
CA TYR A 287 -11.83 15.24 19.12
C TYR A 287 -10.79 16.25 19.64
N GLU A 288 -10.86 17.49 19.15
CA GLU A 288 -9.98 18.58 19.54
C GLU A 288 -10.14 18.96 21.02
N GLU A 289 -11.34 18.86 21.58
CA GLU A 289 -11.60 19.07 23.01
C GLU A 289 -10.99 17.95 23.86
N ILE A 290 -11.07 16.70 23.39
CA ILE A 290 -10.46 15.55 24.07
C ILE A 290 -8.93 15.71 24.06
N GLU A 291 -8.33 15.95 22.88
CA GLU A 291 -6.88 16.13 22.74
C GLU A 291 -6.39 17.32 23.59
N SER A 292 -7.01 18.49 23.50
CA SER A 292 -6.60 19.68 24.26
C SER A 292 -6.71 19.49 25.78
N SER A 293 -7.77 18.82 26.28
CA SER A 293 -7.89 18.54 27.71
C SER A 293 -6.75 17.68 28.26
N MET A 294 -6.30 16.69 27.49
CA MET A 294 -5.19 15.81 27.87
C MET A 294 -3.85 16.54 27.79
N LEU A 295 -3.63 17.31 26.72
CA LEU A 295 -2.41 18.09 26.54
C LEU A 295 -2.24 19.12 27.64
N ASN A 296 -3.32 19.78 28.06
CA ASN A 296 -3.27 20.77 29.14
C ASN A 296 -2.90 20.12 30.48
N LEU A 297 -3.45 18.94 30.80
CA LEU A 297 -3.09 18.19 31.99
C LEU A 297 -1.61 17.77 31.98
N LEU A 298 -1.14 17.23 30.85
CA LEU A 298 0.26 16.83 30.65
C LEU A 298 1.21 18.01 30.76
N ASN A 299 0.92 19.11 30.07
CA ASN A 299 1.71 20.35 30.14
C ASN A 299 1.84 20.86 31.57
N GLY A 300 0.74 20.89 32.33
CA GLY A 300 0.75 21.35 33.71
C GLY A 300 1.66 20.53 34.62
N GLU A 301 1.60 19.19 34.54
CA GLU A 301 2.47 18.33 35.35
C GLU A 301 3.93 18.33 34.86
N LEU A 302 4.18 18.35 33.54
CA LEU A 302 5.55 18.47 33.01
C LEU A 302 6.20 19.77 33.47
N HIS A 303 5.48 20.88 33.42
CA HIS A 303 5.95 22.18 33.89
C HIS A 303 6.29 22.13 35.38
N LYS A 304 5.40 21.59 36.21
CA LYS A 304 5.63 21.40 37.65
C LYS A 304 6.86 20.53 37.95
N GLN A 305 7.10 19.48 37.18
CA GLN A 305 8.27 18.61 37.36
C GLN A 305 9.57 19.27 36.91
N ALA A 306 9.53 20.06 35.84
CA ALA A 306 10.68 20.81 35.38
C ALA A 306 11.14 21.86 36.41
N LEU A 307 10.21 22.55 37.07
CA LEU A 307 10.49 23.52 38.14
C LEU A 307 11.20 22.90 39.35
N ARG A 308 11.03 21.60 39.59
CA ARG A 308 11.70 20.88 40.68
C ARG A 308 13.13 20.46 40.34
N GLY A 309 13.54 20.61 39.08
CA GLY A 309 14.90 20.38 38.58
C GLY A 309 15.03 19.22 37.59
N SER A 310 16.14 19.22 36.85
CA SER A 310 16.39 18.31 35.72
C SER A 310 16.34 16.82 36.09
N ASN A 311 16.85 16.44 37.26
CA ASN A 311 16.82 15.04 37.70
C ASN A 311 15.40 14.56 38.06
N SER A 312 14.55 15.44 38.62
CA SER A 312 13.15 15.12 38.88
C SER A 312 12.40 14.92 37.58
N PHE A 313 12.61 15.85 36.63
CA PHE A 313 12.03 15.79 35.30
C PHE A 313 12.41 14.52 34.53
N LEU A 314 13.70 14.16 34.50
CA LEU A 314 14.17 12.95 33.81
C LEU A 314 13.61 11.67 34.42
N ASN A 315 13.62 11.55 35.75
CA ASN A 315 13.05 10.38 36.43
C ASN A 315 11.53 10.28 36.20
N PHE A 316 10.84 11.42 36.26
CA PHE A 316 9.41 11.48 35.97
C PHE A 316 9.09 11.03 34.54
N MET A 317 9.82 11.55 33.55
CA MET A 317 9.67 11.18 32.14
C MET A 317 9.97 9.70 31.89
N SER A 318 11.05 9.18 32.48
CA SER A 318 11.43 7.77 32.38
C SER A 318 10.32 6.85 32.89
N ASN A 319 9.73 7.17 34.04
CA ASN A 319 8.63 6.37 34.62
C ASN A 319 7.30 6.56 33.88
N LEU A 320 7.03 7.78 33.39
CA LEU A 320 5.81 8.08 32.64
C LEU A 320 5.76 7.33 31.31
N LEU A 321 6.88 7.28 30.59
CA LEU A 321 7.02 6.59 29.30
C LEU A 321 7.46 5.13 29.42
N GLU A 322 7.88 4.67 30.60
CA GLU A 322 8.43 3.33 30.85
C GLU A 322 9.67 3.00 30.01
N ILE A 323 10.51 4.01 29.77
CA ILE A 323 11.74 3.90 28.98
C ILE A 323 12.96 4.22 29.84
N SER A 324 14.13 3.74 29.42
CA SER A 324 15.40 4.04 30.09
C SER A 324 15.75 5.53 30.01
N LEU A 325 16.59 6.01 30.93
CA LEU A 325 17.06 7.42 30.92
C LEU A 325 17.75 7.79 29.60
N ASP A 326 18.51 6.87 28.99
CA ASP A 326 19.14 7.09 27.69
C ASP A 326 18.13 7.21 26.55
N GLU A 327 17.00 6.49 26.63
CA GLU A 327 15.89 6.65 25.70
C GLU A 327 15.14 7.97 25.93
N VAL A 328 14.99 8.44 27.18
CA VAL A 328 14.45 9.78 27.48
C VAL A 328 15.33 10.87 26.89
N MET A 329 16.65 10.77 27.06
CA MET A 329 17.58 11.75 26.50
C MET A 329 17.49 11.81 24.98
N ARG A 330 17.45 10.64 24.31
CA ARG A 330 17.22 10.57 22.85
C ARG A 330 15.86 11.14 22.44
N PHE A 331 14.82 10.90 23.23
CA PHE A 331 13.49 11.48 23.00
C PHE A 331 13.52 13.01 23.09
N LEU A 332 14.18 13.57 24.11
CA LEU A 332 14.34 15.02 24.26
C LEU A 332 15.21 15.64 23.16
N ASP A 333 16.25 14.94 22.72
CA ASP A 333 17.10 15.36 21.60
C ASP A 333 16.30 15.49 20.29
N LEU A 334 15.31 14.63 20.04
CA LEU A 334 14.41 14.73 18.88
C LEU A 334 13.58 16.02 18.89
N HIS A 335 13.34 16.59 20.07
CA HIS A 335 12.67 17.88 20.28
C HIS A 335 13.66 19.05 20.42
N GLU A 336 14.91 18.88 19.97
CA GLU A 336 15.98 19.88 20.02
C GLU A 336 16.48 20.22 21.45
N ILE A 337 16.11 19.44 22.47
CA ILE A 337 16.54 19.66 23.87
C ILE A 337 17.82 18.86 24.16
N LYS A 338 18.97 19.48 23.90
CA LYS A 338 20.29 18.88 24.16
C LYS A 338 20.77 19.02 25.60
N ASN A 339 20.27 20.02 26.31
CA ASN A 339 20.62 20.30 27.70
C ASN A 339 19.35 20.48 28.53
N VAL A 340 19.00 19.42 29.26
CA VAL A 340 17.79 19.35 30.09
C VAL A 340 17.85 20.35 31.25
N THR A 341 19.04 20.65 31.78
CA THR A 341 19.18 21.67 32.84
C THR A 341 18.84 23.06 32.31
N ASN A 342 19.34 23.43 31.12
CA ASN A 342 18.99 24.71 30.50
C ASN A 342 17.50 24.77 30.16
N PHE A 343 16.90 23.65 29.73
CA PHE A 343 15.46 23.55 29.46
C PHE A 343 14.62 23.78 30.73
N CYS A 344 14.94 23.10 31.84
CA CYS A 344 14.22 23.30 33.10
C CYS A 344 14.38 24.72 33.66
N GLN A 345 15.56 25.34 33.49
CA GLN A 345 15.80 26.73 33.91
C GLN A 345 15.09 27.75 33.01
N ALA A 346 14.96 27.47 31.72
CA ALA A 346 14.17 28.31 30.82
C ALA A 346 12.67 28.25 31.15
N LEU A 347 12.17 27.12 31.67
CA LEU A 347 10.77 26.96 32.08
C LEU A 347 10.38 27.79 33.30
N SER A 348 11.34 28.17 34.14
CA SER A 348 11.09 29.04 35.30
C SER A 348 11.08 30.53 34.96
N LEU A 349 11.33 30.92 33.71
CA LEU A 349 11.38 32.32 33.30
C LEU A 349 9.99 32.83 32.92
N GLU A 350 9.70 34.09 33.26
CA GLU A 350 8.49 34.77 32.80
C GLU A 350 8.65 35.21 31.34
N ILE A 351 8.11 34.39 30.42
CA ILE A 351 8.24 34.59 28.96
C ILE A 351 7.71 35.97 28.53
N GLY A 352 6.59 36.41 29.11
CA GLY A 352 5.98 37.70 28.76
C GLY A 352 6.87 38.90 29.05
N GLU A 353 7.64 38.88 30.14
CA GLU A 353 8.58 39.96 30.47
C GLU A 353 9.78 39.98 29.51
N ILE A 354 10.21 38.80 29.05
CA ILE A 354 11.30 38.66 28.08
C ILE A 354 10.87 39.12 26.69
N GLU A 355 9.67 38.73 26.24
CA GLU A 355 9.10 39.16 24.95
C GLU A 355 8.93 40.68 24.91
N GLU A 356 8.35 41.29 25.95
CA GLU A 356 8.19 42.75 26.04
C GLU A 356 9.54 43.49 26.03
N LYS A 357 10.56 42.95 26.73
CA LYS A 357 11.94 43.49 26.73
C LYS A 357 12.65 43.31 25.39
N LEU A 358 12.34 42.27 24.61
CA LEU A 358 12.90 42.05 23.28
C LEU A 358 12.24 42.95 22.23
N GLU A 359 10.91 43.09 22.30
CA GLU A 359 10.12 43.96 21.43
C GLU A 359 10.47 45.43 21.63
N SER A 360 10.56 45.90 22.88
CA SER A 360 10.96 47.27 23.22
C SER A 360 12.38 47.63 22.73
N LYS A 361 13.26 46.63 22.54
CA LYS A 361 14.60 46.81 22.00
C LYS A 361 14.74 46.42 20.52
N LEU A 362 13.63 46.13 19.81
CA LEU A 362 13.60 45.75 18.39
C LEU A 362 14.53 44.57 18.03
N ILE A 363 14.64 43.60 18.93
CA ILE A 363 15.44 42.38 18.71
C ILE A 363 14.53 41.29 18.16
N SER A 364 14.75 40.86 16.92
CA SER A 364 13.98 39.78 16.29
C SER A 364 14.59 38.40 16.54
N ASP A 365 13.81 37.33 16.32
CA ASP A 365 14.30 35.94 16.31
C ASP A 365 15.51 35.73 15.38
N SER A 366 15.53 36.45 14.25
CA SER A 366 16.65 36.38 13.29
C SER A 366 17.93 37.02 13.83
N ASP A 367 17.80 38.02 14.71
CA ASP A 367 18.93 38.66 15.38
C ASP A 367 19.48 37.74 16.47
N LEU A 368 18.62 37.08 17.26
CA LEU A 368 19.03 36.08 18.25
C LEU A 368 19.83 34.94 17.61
N PHE A 369 19.46 34.51 16.41
CA PHE A 369 20.23 33.51 15.65
C PHE A 369 21.62 34.01 15.23
N ARG A 370 21.71 35.27 14.78
CA ARG A 370 22.99 35.89 14.37
C ARG A 370 23.91 36.21 15.55
N LEU A 371 23.36 36.33 16.75
CA LEU A 371 24.07 36.60 18.00
C LEU A 371 24.46 35.33 18.78
N GLY A 372 23.83 34.19 18.50
CA GLY A 372 24.09 32.90 19.18
C GLY A 372 25.50 32.34 18.95
N THR A 373 25.81 31.22 19.59
CA THR A 373 27.16 30.59 19.64
C THR A 373 27.78 30.23 18.28
N ARG A 374 26.97 30.09 17.22
CA ARG A 374 27.41 29.87 15.82
C ARG A 374 27.12 31.05 14.90
N GLY A 375 26.62 32.14 15.44
CA GLY A 375 26.16 33.31 14.73
C GLY A 375 27.29 34.15 14.13
N SER A 376 26.88 35.01 13.22
CA SER A 376 27.68 36.02 12.54
C SER A 376 28.63 36.81 13.45
N LEU A 377 28.18 37.18 14.66
CA LEU A 377 28.99 37.94 15.61
C LEU A 377 30.17 37.11 16.15
N VAL A 378 29.94 35.85 16.51
CA VAL A 378 30.97 34.93 17.02
C VAL A 378 31.97 34.58 15.91
N GLN A 379 31.51 34.46 14.66
CA GLN A 379 32.39 34.28 13.50
C GLN A 379 33.25 35.52 13.24
N ALA A 380 32.70 36.73 13.40
CA ALA A 380 33.46 37.97 13.33
C ALA A 380 34.50 38.07 14.46
N GLN A 381 34.17 37.63 15.69
CA GLN A 381 35.13 37.57 16.81
C GLN A 381 36.26 36.58 16.55
N LYS A 382 35.94 35.37 16.07
CA LYS A 382 36.95 34.38 15.68
C LYS A 382 37.82 34.86 14.53
N THR A 383 37.24 35.54 13.54
CA THR A 383 37.99 36.10 12.41
C THR A 383 38.94 37.20 12.88
N LEU A 384 38.53 38.04 13.84
CA LEU A 384 39.40 39.01 14.48
C LEU A 384 40.56 38.34 15.21
N GLU A 385 40.30 37.27 15.98
CA GLU A 385 41.34 36.49 16.64
C GLU A 385 42.33 35.87 15.64
N THR A 386 41.83 35.30 14.54
CA THR A 386 42.69 34.77 13.46
C THR A 386 43.55 35.88 12.84
N LEU A 387 42.99 37.08 12.62
CA LEU A 387 43.73 38.23 12.07
C LEU A 387 44.80 38.77 13.03
N LYS A 388 44.61 38.63 14.35
CA LYS A 388 45.65 38.91 15.36
C LYS A 388 46.79 37.90 15.28
N VAL A 389 46.50 36.62 15.06
CA VAL A 389 47.51 35.56 14.93
C VAL A 389 48.25 35.62 13.60
N GLU A 390 47.61 36.06 12.52
CA GLU A 390 48.22 36.26 11.19
C GLU A 390 49.15 37.51 11.10
N GLU A 391 49.50 38.16 12.23
CA GLU A 391 50.37 39.36 12.34
C GLU A 391 49.93 40.58 11.50
N ARG A 392 48.65 40.65 11.10
CA ARG A 392 48.11 41.78 10.33
C ARG A 392 47.76 43.00 11.19
N ILE A 393 47.94 42.91 12.50
CA ILE A 393 47.60 43.92 13.50
C ILE A 393 48.84 44.19 14.36
N PRO A 394 49.22 45.47 14.62
CA PRO A 394 50.34 45.81 15.51
C PRO A 394 50.19 45.22 16.92
N GLU A 395 51.30 44.76 17.54
CA GLU A 395 51.35 44.19 18.90
C GLU A 395 50.65 45.07 19.97
N THR A 396 50.70 46.39 19.81
CA THR A 396 50.06 47.37 20.70
C THR A 396 48.53 47.33 20.69
N LEU A 397 47.92 46.58 19.76
CA LEU A 397 46.48 46.53 19.52
C LEU A 397 45.89 45.11 19.71
N TYR A 398 46.65 44.17 20.29
CA TYR A 398 46.19 42.80 20.52
C TYR A 398 45.03 42.70 21.51
N ASP A 399 44.88 43.67 22.41
CA ASP A 399 43.79 43.72 23.40
C ASP A 399 42.45 44.23 22.82
N LEU A 400 42.40 44.63 21.53
CA LEU A 400 41.18 45.16 20.91
C LEU A 400 40.05 44.14 20.87
N THR A 401 38.88 44.54 21.32
CA THR A 401 37.61 43.84 21.06
C THR A 401 36.93 44.39 19.79
N LEU A 402 35.94 43.67 19.25
CA LEU A 402 35.09 44.19 18.17
C LEU A 402 34.38 45.50 18.55
N GLU A 403 34.14 45.73 19.84
CA GLU A 403 33.50 46.94 20.34
C GLU A 403 34.47 48.14 20.27
N ASP A 404 35.77 47.91 20.50
CA ASP A 404 36.83 48.93 20.43
C ASP A 404 37.18 49.29 18.99
N LEU A 405 37.19 48.30 18.09
CA LEU A 405 37.36 48.51 16.65
C LEU A 405 36.26 49.39 16.06
N TYR A 406 35.03 49.24 16.57
CA TYR A 406 33.89 50.04 16.13
C TYR A 406 33.89 51.46 16.75
N ALA A 407 34.34 51.60 18.00
CA ALA A 407 34.39 52.89 18.69
C ALA A 407 35.55 53.79 18.22
N GLY A 408 36.63 53.19 17.71
CA GLY A 408 37.82 53.92 17.26
C GLY A 408 37.63 54.58 15.88
N LYS A 409 37.92 55.88 15.79
CA LYS A 409 37.85 56.67 14.53
C LYS A 409 39.18 56.74 13.79
N THR A 410 39.83 55.60 13.54
CA THR A 410 41.09 55.58 12.77
C THR A 410 40.95 54.78 11.48
N PRO A 411 41.62 55.20 10.39
CA PRO A 411 41.51 54.53 9.09
C PRO A 411 42.07 53.09 9.07
N ILE A 412 42.82 52.70 10.11
CA ILE A 412 43.30 51.33 10.31
C ILE A 412 42.16 50.42 10.79
N PHE A 413 41.27 50.93 11.66
CA PHE A 413 40.11 50.19 12.15
C PHE A 413 39.05 49.99 11.05
N ASP A 414 38.82 50.99 10.20
CA ASP A 414 37.90 50.86 9.07
C ASP A 414 38.35 49.76 8.08
N LYS A 415 39.65 49.68 7.79
CA LYS A 415 40.22 48.61 6.93
C LYS A 415 40.10 47.22 7.55
N LEU A 416 40.27 47.10 8.87
CA LEU A 416 40.12 45.84 9.60
C LEU A 416 38.66 45.40 9.64
N LEU A 417 37.73 46.33 9.85
CA LEU A 417 36.29 46.06 9.81
C LEU A 417 35.84 45.60 8.42
N ASP A 418 36.32 46.24 7.35
CA ASP A 418 36.02 45.82 5.97
C ASP A 418 36.52 44.41 5.65
N GLU A 419 37.71 44.04 6.14
CA GLU A 419 38.29 42.71 5.94
C GLU A 419 37.51 41.63 6.72
N ILE A 420 37.10 41.92 7.95
CA ILE A 420 36.23 41.03 8.76
C ILE A 420 34.87 40.86 8.08
N CYS A 421 34.25 41.96 7.65
CA CYS A 421 32.98 41.98 6.92
C CYS A 421 33.04 41.16 5.62
N LYS A 422 34.14 41.23 4.87
CA LYS A 422 34.38 40.41 3.66
C LYS A 422 34.51 38.92 3.97
N ARG A 423 35.27 38.55 5.00
CA ARG A 423 35.48 37.13 5.38
C ARG A 423 34.20 36.50 5.94
N VAL A 424 33.38 37.25 6.67
CA VAL A 424 32.11 36.77 7.27
C VAL A 424 30.90 36.98 6.35
N LYS A 425 31.04 37.74 5.25
CA LYS A 425 30.00 38.10 4.26
C LYS A 425 28.83 38.91 4.84
N ILE A 426 29.14 39.96 5.60
CA ILE A 426 28.14 40.82 6.27
C ILE A 426 28.45 42.29 5.98
N SER A 427 27.42 43.15 5.89
CA SER A 427 27.64 44.59 5.71
C SER A 427 28.15 45.25 7.00
N PRO A 428 28.97 46.32 6.92
CA PRO A 428 29.43 47.06 8.08
C PRO A 428 28.28 47.58 8.96
N GLU A 429 27.16 48.05 8.37
CA GLU A 429 26.00 48.52 9.14
C GLU A 429 25.30 47.36 9.86
N SER A 430 25.26 46.18 9.24
CA SER A 430 24.68 44.98 9.85
C SER A 430 25.52 44.49 11.02
N LEU A 431 26.86 44.56 10.92
CA LEU A 431 27.76 44.22 12.02
C LEU A 431 27.61 45.20 13.20
N LYS A 432 27.49 46.50 12.91
CA LYS A 432 27.19 47.54 13.93
C LYS A 432 25.90 47.24 14.67
N SER A 433 24.81 47.00 13.91
CA SER A 433 23.51 46.69 14.49
C SER A 433 23.57 45.44 15.38
N LEU A 434 24.34 44.42 14.98
CA LEU A 434 24.54 43.23 15.81
C LEU A 434 25.35 43.52 17.08
N ILE A 435 26.37 44.38 17.04
CA ILE A 435 27.13 44.78 18.24
C ILE A 435 26.23 45.55 19.22
N GLU A 436 25.44 46.50 18.73
CA GLU A 436 24.49 47.27 19.54
C GLU A 436 23.41 46.36 20.15
N LYS A 437 22.81 45.48 19.34
CA LYS A 437 21.84 44.48 19.81
C LYS A 437 22.46 43.49 20.81
N ASN A 438 23.73 43.11 20.64
CA ASN A 438 24.44 42.26 21.62
C ASN A 438 24.62 42.95 22.97
N LYS A 439 24.93 44.26 22.98
CA LYS A 439 24.99 45.06 24.23
C LYS A 439 23.64 45.13 24.91
N MET A 440 22.59 45.42 24.13
CA MET A 440 21.20 45.46 24.61
C MET A 440 20.75 44.11 25.19
N LEU A 441 21.15 43.01 24.55
CA LEU A 441 20.84 41.65 24.96
C LEU A 441 21.61 41.24 26.22
N LYS A 442 22.91 41.56 26.32
CA LYS A 442 23.70 41.35 27.55
C LYS A 442 23.09 42.09 28.75
N GLN A 443 22.47 43.26 28.51
CA GLN A 443 21.75 43.98 29.54
C GLN A 443 20.45 43.26 29.92
N ILE A 444 19.65 42.80 28.94
CA ILE A 444 18.47 41.97 29.21
C ILE A 444 18.84 40.74 30.04
N ILE A 445 19.90 40.01 29.65
CA ILE A 445 20.41 38.82 30.35
C ILE A 445 20.73 39.11 31.83
N LYS A 446 21.34 40.28 32.11
CA LYS A 446 21.62 40.72 33.49
C LYS A 446 20.36 41.11 34.26
N ASP A 447 19.37 41.66 33.57
CA ASP A 447 18.12 42.14 34.16
C ASP A 447 17.11 41.01 34.43
N THR A 448 17.27 39.82 33.81
CA THR A 448 16.31 38.69 33.89
C THR A 448 16.89 37.39 34.45
N ASP A 449 18.09 37.41 35.04
CA ASP A 449 18.80 36.24 35.61
C ASP A 449 18.95 35.06 34.61
N ILE A 450 19.05 35.39 33.32
CA ILE A 450 19.25 34.42 32.23
C ILE A 450 20.75 34.18 32.05
N ARG A 451 21.15 32.95 31.71
CA ARG A 451 22.59 32.60 31.58
C ARG A 451 23.13 32.84 30.18
N ASP A 452 22.36 32.52 29.14
CA ASP A 452 22.82 32.59 27.76
C ASP A 452 21.71 32.93 26.75
N ILE A 453 22.13 33.28 25.54
CA ILE A 453 21.25 33.60 24.40
C ILE A 453 20.45 32.36 23.97
N GLU A 454 21.00 31.16 24.15
CA GLU A 454 20.30 29.92 23.82
C GLU A 454 19.12 29.65 24.77
N GLN A 455 19.21 30.05 26.03
CA GLN A 455 18.14 29.97 27.02
C GLN A 455 16.99 30.91 26.65
N ILE A 456 17.28 32.11 26.13
CA ILE A 456 16.25 33.03 25.56
C ILE A 456 15.59 32.39 24.32
N ARG A 457 16.39 31.83 23.41
CA ARG A 457 15.85 31.20 22.19
C ARG A 457 14.97 29.98 22.51
N LEU A 458 15.35 29.24 23.55
CA LEU A 458 14.63 28.07 24.01
C LEU A 458 13.35 28.47 24.76
N SER A 459 13.38 29.54 25.57
CA SER A 459 12.18 30.06 26.25
C SER A 459 11.11 30.54 25.25
N LEU A 460 11.49 31.23 24.17
CA LEU A 460 10.55 31.69 23.13
C LEU A 460 9.86 30.55 22.37
N LYS A 461 10.49 29.37 22.29
CA LYS A 461 9.91 28.18 21.65
C LYS A 461 9.27 27.21 22.64
N MET A 462 9.31 27.53 23.93
CA MET A 462 9.05 26.58 25.01
C MET A 462 7.64 25.99 24.94
N ASP A 463 6.62 26.83 24.74
CA ASP A 463 5.23 26.38 24.70
C ASP A 463 4.97 25.41 23.56
N ASN A 464 5.59 25.65 22.40
CA ASN A 464 5.49 24.75 21.25
C ASN A 464 6.22 23.43 21.50
N ILE A 465 7.42 23.48 22.11
CA ILE A 465 8.20 22.29 22.46
C ILE A 465 7.43 21.43 23.49
N LEU A 466 6.93 22.04 24.56
CA LEU A 466 6.12 21.35 25.57
C LEU A 466 4.86 20.74 24.97
N LYS A 467 4.16 21.48 24.10
CA LYS A 467 2.96 20.97 23.44
C LYS A 467 3.24 19.76 22.57
N GLU A 468 4.34 19.75 21.80
CA GLU A 468 4.73 18.57 21.01
C GLU A 468 5.18 17.40 21.90
N ILE A 469 5.93 17.65 22.97
CA ILE A 469 6.31 16.60 23.95
C ILE A 469 5.06 15.99 24.58
N SER A 470 4.14 16.81 25.09
CA SER A 470 2.86 16.35 25.65
C SER A 470 2.05 15.56 24.64
N ARG A 471 2.07 15.97 23.37
CA ARG A 471 1.39 15.26 22.29
C ARG A 471 1.99 13.88 22.05
N ASP A 472 3.32 13.76 22.03
CA ASP A 472 3.99 12.48 21.86
C ASP A 472 3.80 11.56 23.07
N ILE A 473 3.82 12.10 24.30
CA ILE A 473 3.47 11.36 25.52
C ILE A 473 2.03 10.85 25.44
N PHE A 474 1.08 11.70 25.05
CA PHE A 474 -0.34 11.33 24.93
C PHE A 474 -0.54 10.15 23.98
N TYR A 475 0.04 10.21 22.76
CA TYR A 475 -0.07 9.09 21.82
C TYR A 475 0.67 7.84 22.29
N THR A 476 1.79 7.99 22.99
CA THR A 476 2.51 6.86 23.58
C THR A 476 1.65 6.16 24.63
N LEU A 477 0.99 6.90 25.52
CA LEU A 477 0.07 6.33 26.50
C LEU A 477 -1.13 5.65 25.85
N ILE A 478 -1.64 6.20 24.73
CA ILE A 478 -2.71 5.56 23.97
C ILE A 478 -2.31 4.17 23.48
N THR A 479 -1.06 3.97 23.04
CA THR A 479 -0.62 2.66 22.51
C THR A 479 -0.78 1.51 23.51
N ASN A 480 -0.78 1.79 24.81
CA ASN A 480 -0.91 0.77 25.86
C ASN A 480 -2.29 0.07 25.86
N PHE A 481 -3.32 0.72 25.32
CA PHE A 481 -4.68 0.16 25.21
C PHE A 481 -5.16 0.07 23.75
N LEU A 482 -4.23 -0.11 22.81
CA LEU A 482 -4.53 -0.45 21.41
C LEU A 482 -4.12 -1.87 21.03
N ARG A 483 -3.71 -2.74 21.96
CA ARG A 483 -3.05 -4.03 21.62
C ARG A 483 -4.05 -5.01 20.99
N SER A 484 -5.22 -5.17 21.58
CA SER A 484 -6.27 -6.09 21.13
C SER A 484 -6.81 -5.68 19.77
N ILE A 485 -7.12 -4.39 19.58
CA ILE A 485 -7.59 -3.89 18.28
C ILE A 485 -6.48 -4.00 17.23
N SER A 486 -5.21 -3.80 17.60
CA SER A 486 -4.08 -3.98 16.70
C SER A 486 -3.97 -5.43 16.25
N ARG A 487 -4.19 -6.41 17.13
CA ARG A 487 -4.25 -7.83 16.74
C ARG A 487 -5.39 -8.13 15.79
N VAL A 488 -6.57 -7.52 16.00
CA VAL A 488 -7.70 -7.64 15.05
C VAL A 488 -7.29 -7.09 13.68
N VAL A 489 -6.63 -5.93 13.63
CA VAL A 489 -6.11 -5.33 12.38
C VAL A 489 -5.08 -6.22 11.70
N GLU A 490 -4.13 -6.76 12.46
CA GLU A 490 -3.13 -7.68 11.95
C GLU A 490 -3.77 -8.99 11.45
N GLN A 491 -4.83 -9.50 12.10
CA GLN A 491 -5.60 -10.64 11.59
C GLN A 491 -6.25 -10.34 10.24
N TYR A 492 -6.85 -9.15 10.09
CA TYR A 492 -7.39 -8.73 8.80
C TYR A 492 -6.33 -8.72 7.70
N GLN A 493 -5.14 -8.18 8.00
CA GLN A 493 -4.02 -8.14 7.05
C GLN A 493 -3.48 -9.53 6.73
N LYS A 494 -3.32 -10.37 7.76
CA LYS A 494 -2.78 -11.73 7.64
C LYS A 494 -3.68 -12.62 6.78
N ILE A 495 -4.99 -12.60 6.99
CA ILE A 495 -5.95 -13.37 6.17
C ILE A 495 -5.98 -12.84 4.73
N LYS A 496 -5.87 -11.52 4.52
CA LYS A 496 -5.78 -10.95 3.18
C LYS A 496 -4.50 -11.41 2.46
N LYS A 497 -3.37 -11.46 3.15
CA LYS A 497 -2.12 -11.98 2.59
C LYS A 497 -2.20 -13.48 2.31
N ASP A 498 -2.76 -14.27 3.23
CA ASP A 498 -3.00 -15.70 3.04
C ASP A 498 -3.88 -15.94 1.80
N LYS A 499 -4.93 -15.14 1.59
CA LYS A 499 -5.73 -15.18 0.36
C LYS A 499 -4.88 -15.01 -0.89
N GLU A 500 -4.03 -13.98 -0.96
CA GLU A 500 -3.18 -13.74 -2.13
C GLU A 500 -2.29 -14.95 -2.43
N ILE A 501 -1.73 -15.57 -1.39
CA ILE A 501 -0.91 -16.79 -1.51
C ILE A 501 -1.75 -17.98 -1.96
N PHE A 502 -2.94 -18.17 -1.39
CA PHE A 502 -3.87 -19.24 -1.80
C PHE A 502 -4.24 -19.12 -3.26
N LEU A 503 -4.53 -17.90 -3.74
CA LEU A 503 -4.84 -17.65 -5.15
C LEU A 503 -3.67 -18.02 -6.06
N ILE A 504 -2.44 -17.67 -5.69
CA ILE A 504 -1.24 -18.02 -6.47
C ILE A 504 -1.02 -19.54 -6.45
N ALA A 505 -1.16 -20.19 -5.29
CA ALA A 505 -0.99 -21.61 -5.13
C ALA A 505 -2.02 -22.42 -5.94
N LEU A 506 -3.31 -22.09 -5.81
CA LEU A 506 -4.40 -22.73 -6.56
C LEU A 506 -4.26 -22.51 -8.07
N ASN A 507 -3.83 -21.32 -8.51
CA ASN A 507 -3.58 -21.06 -9.94
C ASN A 507 -2.49 -21.97 -10.52
N ARG A 508 -1.44 -22.29 -9.76
CA ARG A 508 -0.39 -23.23 -10.20
C ARG A 508 -0.91 -24.65 -10.33
N ILE A 509 -1.88 -25.06 -9.51
CA ILE A 509 -2.46 -26.40 -9.55
C ILE A 509 -3.28 -26.63 -10.81
N PHE A 510 -4.00 -25.61 -11.30
CA PHE A 510 -4.90 -25.78 -12.44
C PHE A 510 -4.19 -26.10 -13.77
N ASP A 511 -2.88 -25.90 -13.85
CA ASP A 511 -2.09 -26.22 -15.04
C ASP A 511 -1.36 -27.58 -14.93
N LEU A 512 -1.58 -28.32 -13.84
CA LEU A 512 -0.97 -29.63 -13.60
C LEU A 512 -1.66 -30.74 -14.41
N LYS A 513 -0.89 -31.76 -14.80
CA LYS A 513 -1.42 -32.96 -15.47
C LYS A 513 -2.07 -33.90 -14.45
N SER A 514 -2.97 -34.77 -14.90
CA SER A 514 -3.64 -35.78 -14.05
C SER A 514 -2.67 -36.71 -13.29
N SER A 515 -1.44 -36.90 -13.79
CA SER A 515 -0.36 -37.62 -13.10
C SER A 515 0.18 -36.93 -11.84
N GLU A 516 -0.14 -35.66 -11.63
CA GLU A 516 0.37 -34.81 -10.55
C GLU A 516 -0.68 -34.49 -9.48
N ASN A 517 -1.79 -35.26 -9.43
CA ASN A 517 -2.87 -35.08 -8.45
C ASN A 517 -2.39 -35.08 -6.99
N TRP A 518 -1.30 -35.76 -6.66
CA TRP A 518 -0.72 -35.73 -5.31
C TRP A 518 -0.21 -34.34 -4.91
N ILE A 519 0.22 -33.50 -5.88
CA ILE A 519 0.66 -32.12 -5.64
C ILE A 519 -0.56 -31.26 -5.27
N LYS A 520 -1.69 -31.48 -5.94
CA LYS A 520 -2.96 -30.81 -5.64
C LYS A 520 -3.36 -31.04 -4.18
N VAL A 521 -3.41 -32.32 -3.76
CA VAL A 521 -3.75 -32.70 -2.37
C VAL A 521 -2.79 -32.05 -1.36
N LYS A 522 -1.48 -32.06 -1.64
CA LYS A 522 -0.48 -31.44 -0.75
C LYS A 522 -0.69 -29.93 -0.60
N VAL A 523 -1.05 -29.22 -1.67
CA VAL A 523 -1.30 -27.78 -1.61
C VAL A 523 -2.61 -27.48 -0.87
N GLU A 524 -3.66 -28.26 -1.09
CA GLU A 524 -4.92 -28.16 -0.34
C GLU A 524 -4.69 -28.36 1.16
N ASP A 525 -3.93 -29.39 1.56
CA ASP A 525 -3.57 -29.64 2.97
C ASP A 525 -2.84 -28.45 3.60
N LEU A 526 -1.94 -27.78 2.85
CA LEU A 526 -1.24 -26.59 3.34
C LEU A 526 -2.19 -25.41 3.52
N ILE A 527 -3.15 -25.21 2.60
CA ILE A 527 -4.18 -24.17 2.72
C ILE A 527 -5.07 -24.45 3.92
N ILE A 528 -5.54 -25.68 4.08
CA ILE A 528 -6.40 -26.12 5.19
C ILE A 528 -5.69 -25.90 6.51
N LYS A 529 -4.42 -26.30 6.61
CA LYS A 529 -3.61 -26.06 7.81
C LYS A 529 -3.51 -24.58 8.15
N LYS A 530 -3.24 -23.70 7.18
CA LYS A 530 -3.23 -22.25 7.39
C LYS A 530 -4.58 -21.71 7.86
N ILE A 531 -5.70 -22.19 7.29
CA ILE A 531 -7.04 -21.79 7.74
C ILE A 531 -7.27 -22.22 9.20
N MET A 532 -6.87 -23.44 9.57
CA MET A 532 -6.97 -23.93 10.96
C MET A 532 -6.08 -23.11 11.92
N ASP A 533 -4.89 -22.72 11.50
CA ASP A 533 -4.01 -21.83 12.28
C ASP A 533 -4.69 -20.46 12.52
N ARG A 534 -5.37 -19.90 11.50
CA ARG A 534 -6.17 -18.67 11.65
C ARG A 534 -7.40 -18.87 12.55
N GLN A 535 -8.10 -20.00 12.46
CA GLN A 535 -9.22 -20.33 13.37
C GLN A 535 -8.76 -20.32 14.83
N LYS A 536 -7.59 -20.92 15.10
CA LYS A 536 -6.99 -20.95 16.44
C LYS A 536 -6.64 -19.56 16.95
N GLU A 537 -6.01 -18.73 16.11
CA GLU A 537 -5.66 -17.36 16.48
C GLU A 537 -6.89 -16.51 16.76
N ILE A 538 -7.94 -16.57 15.93
CA ILE A 538 -9.18 -15.80 16.13
C ILE A 538 -9.91 -16.28 17.39
N LEU A 539 -9.93 -17.59 17.67
CA LEU A 539 -10.52 -18.15 18.88
C LEU A 539 -9.87 -17.62 20.17
N ASP A 540 -8.57 -17.33 20.12
CA ASP A 540 -7.85 -16.74 21.24
C ASP A 540 -8.14 -15.24 21.43
N LEU A 541 -8.53 -14.53 20.37
CA LEU A 541 -8.71 -13.07 20.36
C LEU A 541 -10.15 -12.60 20.58
N VAL A 542 -11.14 -13.39 20.14
CA VAL A 542 -12.55 -12.97 20.13
C VAL A 542 -13.31 -13.54 21.33
N GLU A 543 -14.21 -12.75 21.91
CA GLU A 543 -15.09 -13.18 22.99
C GLU A 543 -16.15 -14.18 22.53
N ASN A 544 -16.74 -13.93 21.36
CA ASN A 544 -17.64 -14.86 20.72
C ASN A 544 -16.86 -16.06 20.15
N LYS A 545 -16.95 -17.20 20.85
CA LYS A 545 -16.32 -18.46 20.48
C LYS A 545 -17.20 -19.33 19.57
N ASP A 546 -18.29 -18.79 19.06
CA ASP A 546 -19.15 -19.46 18.10
C ASP A 546 -18.33 -19.87 16.85
N PRO A 547 -18.28 -21.18 16.52
CA PRO A 547 -17.68 -21.66 15.28
C PRO A 547 -18.18 -20.90 14.05
N PHE A 548 -19.45 -20.50 14.04
CA PHE A 548 -20.05 -19.81 12.90
C PHE A 548 -19.43 -18.42 12.70
N PHE A 549 -19.26 -17.66 13.78
CA PHE A 549 -18.64 -16.34 13.75
C PHE A 549 -17.18 -16.40 13.29
N ILE A 550 -16.37 -17.30 13.88
CA ILE A 550 -14.95 -17.44 13.55
C ILE A 550 -14.76 -17.80 12.08
N ASN A 551 -15.53 -18.77 11.60
CA ASN A 551 -15.44 -19.20 10.21
C ASN A 551 -16.03 -18.16 9.24
N GLY A 552 -17.10 -17.47 9.61
CA GLY A 552 -17.65 -16.36 8.83
C GLY A 552 -16.69 -15.18 8.72
N PHE A 553 -15.94 -14.86 9.78
CA PHE A 553 -14.91 -13.82 9.76
C PHE A 553 -13.81 -14.14 8.74
N ILE A 554 -13.28 -15.36 8.77
CA ILE A 554 -12.27 -15.82 7.81
C ILE A 554 -12.85 -15.77 6.39
N TRP A 555 -14.03 -16.36 6.19
CA TRP A 555 -14.67 -16.42 4.88
C TRP A 555 -14.97 -15.05 4.29
N ALA A 556 -15.41 -14.09 5.11
CA ALA A 556 -15.66 -12.71 4.67
C ALA A 556 -14.43 -12.08 4.02
N ARG A 557 -13.25 -12.36 4.54
CA ARG A 557 -11.99 -11.81 4.02
C ARG A 557 -11.44 -12.58 2.84
N LEU A 558 -11.59 -13.91 2.84
CA LEU A 558 -11.26 -14.74 1.68
C LEU A 558 -12.16 -14.40 0.47
N SER A 559 -13.41 -14.00 0.70
CA SER A 559 -14.41 -13.71 -0.35
C SER A 559 -14.59 -12.23 -0.72
N ASP A 560 -13.94 -11.29 -0.03
CA ASP A 560 -14.16 -9.82 -0.17
C ASP A 560 -15.63 -9.42 0.09
N LYS A 561 -16.24 -9.92 1.16
CA LYS A 561 -17.64 -9.68 1.56
C LYS A 561 -17.74 -9.12 2.98
N THR A 562 -18.90 -8.55 3.32
CA THR A 562 -19.24 -8.24 4.72
C THR A 562 -19.30 -9.53 5.54
N ILE A 563 -19.02 -9.44 6.85
CA ILE A 563 -19.12 -10.57 7.78
C ILE A 563 -20.55 -11.11 7.77
N LYS A 564 -21.57 -10.23 7.78
CA LYS A 564 -22.98 -10.64 7.71
C LYS A 564 -23.31 -11.45 6.44
N LYS A 565 -22.88 -10.98 5.26
CA LYS A 565 -23.09 -11.71 4.00
C LYS A 565 -22.33 -13.03 3.98
N ALA A 566 -21.12 -13.07 4.52
CA ALA A 566 -20.31 -14.29 4.61
C ALA A 566 -20.95 -15.33 5.53
N LEU A 567 -21.49 -14.89 6.67
CA LEU A 567 -22.26 -15.71 7.59
C LEU A 567 -23.52 -16.27 6.89
N GLU A 568 -24.31 -15.43 6.22
CA GLU A 568 -25.49 -15.90 5.49
C GLU A 568 -25.13 -16.92 4.40
N GLU A 569 -24.05 -16.69 3.67
CA GLU A 569 -23.58 -17.61 2.64
C GLU A 569 -23.20 -18.97 3.22
N LEU A 570 -22.45 -19.03 4.32
CA LEU A 570 -22.09 -20.30 4.97
C LEU A 570 -23.32 -21.05 5.51
N LYS A 571 -24.39 -20.33 5.89
CA LYS A 571 -25.66 -20.90 6.40
C LYS A 571 -26.52 -21.48 5.28
N GLN A 572 -26.58 -20.80 4.14
CA GLN A 572 -27.58 -21.09 3.10
C GLN A 572 -27.03 -21.95 1.96
N THR A 573 -25.71 -21.91 1.72
CA THR A 573 -25.13 -22.60 0.56
C THR A 573 -24.64 -24.00 0.91
N ASN A 574 -24.86 -24.93 -0.01
CA ASN A 574 -24.41 -26.33 0.13
C ASN A 574 -22.91 -26.40 0.40
N SER A 575 -22.54 -27.22 1.37
CA SER A 575 -21.14 -27.46 1.72
C SER A 575 -20.49 -28.42 0.73
N PRO A 576 -19.29 -28.11 0.19
CA PRO A 576 -18.54 -29.06 -0.62
C PRO A 576 -18.14 -30.34 0.13
N VAL A 577 -18.18 -30.35 1.48
CA VAL A 577 -17.99 -31.56 2.28
C VAL A 577 -19.01 -32.65 1.90
N TYR A 578 -20.20 -32.25 1.46
CA TYR A 578 -21.28 -33.17 1.09
C TYR A 578 -21.51 -33.28 -0.43
N GLU A 579 -20.57 -32.81 -1.27
CA GLU A 579 -20.74 -32.67 -2.73
C GLU A 579 -21.19 -33.98 -3.43
N TYR A 580 -20.83 -35.14 -2.87
CA TYR A 580 -21.19 -36.47 -3.40
C TYR A 580 -22.21 -37.24 -2.54
N VAL A 581 -22.77 -36.61 -1.50
CA VAL A 581 -23.68 -37.26 -0.55
C VAL A 581 -25.06 -36.62 -0.60
N LYS A 582 -25.16 -35.32 -0.29
CA LYS A 582 -26.44 -34.59 -0.27
C LYS A 582 -26.20 -33.07 -0.33
N PRO A 583 -27.03 -32.30 -1.06
CA PRO A 583 -26.93 -30.84 -1.05
C PRO A 583 -27.45 -30.27 0.28
N LEU A 584 -26.59 -30.25 1.29
CA LEU A 584 -26.87 -29.68 2.60
C LEU A 584 -25.83 -28.62 2.97
N PRO A 585 -26.21 -27.57 3.72
CA PRO A 585 -25.25 -26.70 4.38
C PRO A 585 -24.55 -27.44 5.52
N LEU A 586 -23.36 -26.96 5.90
CA LEU A 586 -22.62 -27.52 7.02
C LEU A 586 -23.29 -27.12 8.35
N SER A 587 -23.57 -28.09 9.22
CA SER A 587 -24.12 -27.82 10.56
C SER A 587 -22.98 -27.44 11.50
N PHE A 588 -22.72 -26.14 11.63
CA PHE A 588 -21.65 -25.61 12.49
C PHE A 588 -21.92 -25.81 14.00
N ASP A 589 -23.19 -25.98 14.40
CA ASP A 589 -23.58 -26.18 15.81
C ASP A 589 -22.94 -27.42 16.43
N ASN A 590 -22.61 -28.42 15.60
CA ASN A 590 -22.01 -29.68 16.02
C ASN A 590 -20.50 -29.76 15.76
N ILE A 591 -19.87 -28.67 15.31
CA ILE A 591 -18.48 -28.69 14.87
C ILE A 591 -17.66 -27.78 15.79
N PRO A 592 -16.48 -28.23 16.28
CA PRO A 592 -15.61 -27.38 17.08
C PRO A 592 -15.17 -26.13 16.30
N PRO A 593 -14.88 -25.01 16.98
CA PRO A 593 -14.45 -23.77 16.34
C PRO A 593 -13.23 -23.93 15.42
N ILE A 594 -12.32 -24.83 15.80
CA ILE A 594 -11.18 -25.25 15.00
C ILE A 594 -11.51 -26.63 14.45
N SER A 595 -11.64 -26.73 13.13
CA SER A 595 -12.05 -27.98 12.48
C SER A 595 -11.48 -28.10 11.08
N TYR A 596 -11.00 -29.30 10.76
CA TYR A 596 -10.58 -29.65 9.41
C TYR A 596 -11.74 -29.54 8.43
N ALA A 597 -12.96 -29.94 8.83
CA ALA A 597 -14.13 -29.94 7.96
C ALA A 597 -14.51 -28.53 7.49
N THR A 598 -14.47 -27.54 8.39
CA THR A 598 -14.79 -26.14 8.06
C THR A 598 -13.68 -25.50 7.23
N ALA A 599 -12.41 -25.85 7.52
CA ALA A 599 -11.27 -25.37 6.75
C ALA A 599 -11.26 -25.95 5.32
N TYR A 600 -11.58 -27.24 5.17
CA TYR A 600 -11.75 -27.90 3.87
C TYR A 600 -12.90 -27.29 3.08
N ASP A 601 -14.07 -27.07 3.70
CA ASP A 601 -15.23 -26.41 3.09
C ASP A 601 -14.83 -25.06 2.47
N MET A 602 -14.10 -24.22 3.20
CA MET A 602 -13.60 -22.95 2.68
C MET A 602 -12.59 -23.12 1.55
N CYS A 603 -11.63 -24.04 1.67
CA CYS A 603 -10.61 -24.29 0.64
C CYS A 603 -11.28 -24.60 -0.71
N ILE A 604 -12.22 -25.54 -0.73
CA ILE A 604 -12.93 -25.95 -1.95
C ILE A 604 -13.83 -24.83 -2.47
N ARG A 605 -14.46 -24.03 -1.61
CA ARG A 605 -15.23 -22.85 -2.06
C ARG A 605 -14.35 -21.83 -2.80
N ILE A 606 -13.10 -21.61 -2.34
CA ILE A 606 -12.14 -20.72 -3.02
C ILE A 606 -11.76 -21.30 -4.37
N GLU A 607 -11.44 -22.60 -4.41
CA GLU A 607 -11.10 -23.29 -5.65
C GLU A 607 -12.24 -23.19 -6.68
N ASN A 608 -13.47 -23.51 -6.27
CA ASN A 608 -14.66 -23.42 -7.13
C ASN A 608 -14.93 -21.98 -7.62
N SER A 609 -14.70 -20.98 -6.76
CA SER A 609 -14.80 -19.57 -7.14
C SER A 609 -13.76 -19.18 -8.19
N LEU A 610 -12.54 -19.69 -8.08
CA LEU A 610 -11.47 -19.47 -9.06
C LEU A 610 -11.75 -20.16 -10.40
N GLN A 611 -12.17 -21.42 -10.36
CA GLN A 611 -12.53 -22.17 -11.57
C GLN A 611 -13.66 -21.46 -12.33
N LYS A 612 -14.71 -21.00 -11.64
CA LYS A 612 -15.79 -20.21 -12.25
C LYS A 612 -15.27 -18.95 -12.94
N LYS A 613 -14.40 -18.18 -12.29
CA LYS A 613 -13.80 -16.96 -12.88
C LYS A 613 -12.95 -17.28 -14.12
N ARG A 614 -12.18 -18.38 -14.10
CA ARG A 614 -11.38 -18.82 -15.25
C ARG A 614 -12.29 -19.18 -16.43
N LEU A 615 -13.31 -20.01 -16.20
CA LEU A 615 -14.31 -20.37 -17.20
C LEU A 615 -15.04 -19.16 -17.79
N GLU A 616 -15.39 -18.17 -16.95
CA GLU A 616 -15.99 -16.91 -17.42
C GLU A 616 -15.02 -16.10 -18.29
N SER A 617 -13.75 -16.02 -17.89
CA SER A 617 -12.72 -15.32 -18.67
C SER A 617 -12.44 -15.98 -20.01
N GLU A 618 -12.44 -17.31 -20.06
CA GLU A 618 -12.29 -18.10 -21.29
C GLU A 618 -13.51 -17.93 -22.19
N LYS A 619 -14.73 -17.95 -21.63
CA LYS A 619 -15.96 -17.63 -22.37
C LYS A 619 -15.94 -16.22 -22.95
N ARG A 620 -15.40 -15.22 -22.23
CA ARG A 620 -15.25 -13.84 -22.74
C ARG A 620 -14.25 -13.80 -23.90
N LYS A 621 -13.07 -14.41 -23.75
CA LYS A 621 -12.06 -14.50 -24.81
C LYS A 621 -12.60 -15.23 -26.05
N ALA A 622 -13.32 -16.33 -25.85
CA ALA A 622 -13.96 -17.08 -26.92
C ALA A 622 -15.00 -16.22 -27.68
N LYS A 623 -15.86 -15.48 -26.96
CA LYS A 623 -16.82 -14.54 -27.56
C LYS A 623 -16.11 -13.43 -28.36
N GLU A 624 -15.03 -12.86 -27.83
CA GLU A 624 -14.23 -11.86 -28.55
C GLU A 624 -13.58 -12.42 -29.81
N THR A 625 -13.03 -13.64 -29.76
CA THR A 625 -12.47 -14.30 -30.95
C THR A 625 -13.54 -14.59 -32.00
N VAL A 626 -14.70 -15.09 -31.60
CA VAL A 626 -15.83 -15.34 -32.51
C VAL A 626 -16.28 -14.02 -33.16
N MET A 627 -16.42 -12.95 -32.38
CA MET A 627 -16.80 -11.63 -32.88
C MET A 627 -15.76 -11.04 -33.85
N LYS A 628 -14.45 -11.26 -33.61
CA LYS A 628 -13.38 -10.92 -34.56
C LYS A 628 -13.49 -11.74 -35.86
N THR A 629 -13.72 -13.05 -35.76
CA THR A 629 -13.86 -13.92 -36.95
C THR A 629 -15.09 -13.58 -37.81
N VAL A 630 -16.21 -13.19 -37.19
CA VAL A 630 -17.42 -12.76 -37.90
C VAL A 630 -17.18 -11.45 -38.66
N LYS A 631 -16.51 -10.46 -38.03
CA LYS A 631 -16.13 -9.21 -38.69
C LYS A 631 -15.20 -9.44 -39.89
N THR A 632 -14.23 -10.34 -39.79
CA THR A 632 -13.39 -10.71 -40.94
C THR A 632 -14.19 -11.39 -42.04
N LYS A 633 -15.12 -12.31 -41.73
CA LYS A 633 -15.95 -12.99 -42.75
C LYS A 633 -16.89 -12.05 -43.49
N GLN A 634 -17.42 -11.02 -42.83
CA GLN A 634 -18.22 -9.96 -43.49
C GLN A 634 -17.36 -9.11 -44.43
N ALA A 635 -16.16 -8.71 -44.01
CA ALA A 635 -15.22 -7.98 -44.87
C ALA A 635 -14.77 -8.77 -46.12
N PHE A 636 -14.80 -10.12 -46.07
CA PHE A 636 -14.47 -10.99 -47.21
C PHE A 636 -15.56 -11.04 -48.31
N LYS A 637 -16.84 -10.79 -48.00
CA LYS A 637 -17.92 -10.84 -48.99
C LYS A 637 -18.04 -9.56 -49.84
N ASP A 638 -17.62 -8.43 -49.29
CA ASP A 638 -17.72 -7.10 -49.93
C ASP A 638 -16.40 -6.61 -50.56
N ALA A 639 -15.42 -7.52 -50.73
CA ALA A 639 -14.11 -7.16 -51.26
C ALA A 639 -14.15 -6.75 -52.75
N ASP A 640 -13.75 -5.51 -53.06
CA ASP A 640 -13.52 -5.04 -54.44
C ASP A 640 -12.29 -5.75 -55.04
N THR A 641 -12.56 -6.79 -55.82
CA THR A 641 -11.56 -7.63 -56.47
C THR A 641 -11.07 -7.05 -57.81
N TYR A 642 -11.75 -6.03 -58.35
CA TYR A 642 -11.39 -5.39 -59.62
C TYR A 642 -10.54 -4.11 -59.44
N GLY A 643 -10.70 -3.43 -58.31
CA GLY A 643 -10.17 -2.08 -58.09
C GLY A 643 -8.66 -1.92 -58.19
N TRP A 644 -7.86 -2.93 -57.80
CA TRP A 644 -6.40 -2.83 -57.94
C TRP A 644 -5.98 -2.80 -59.41
N LEU A 645 -6.50 -3.71 -60.23
CA LEU A 645 -6.16 -3.81 -61.64
C LEU A 645 -6.64 -2.58 -62.41
N GLU A 646 -7.86 -2.12 -62.13
CA GLU A 646 -8.41 -0.89 -62.70
C GLU A 646 -7.51 0.32 -62.43
N LYS A 647 -7.11 0.51 -61.16
CA LYS A 647 -6.18 1.59 -60.80
C LYS A 647 -4.84 1.43 -61.52
N ARG A 648 -4.31 0.21 -61.62
CA ARG A 648 -3.01 -0.04 -62.28
C ARG A 648 -3.07 0.29 -63.76
N ILE A 649 -4.11 -0.12 -64.49
CA ILE A 649 -4.29 0.18 -65.92
C ILE A 649 -4.50 1.69 -66.13
N ASN A 650 -5.45 2.30 -65.40
CA ASN A 650 -5.79 3.71 -65.56
C ASN A 650 -4.62 4.64 -65.21
N MET A 651 -3.89 4.37 -64.12
CA MET A 651 -2.69 5.15 -63.77
C MET A 651 -1.62 5.07 -64.86
N SER A 652 -1.43 3.88 -65.45
CA SER A 652 -0.42 3.67 -66.49
C SER A 652 -0.77 4.43 -67.77
N ILE A 653 -2.04 4.45 -68.15
CA ILE A 653 -2.52 5.19 -69.33
C ILE A 653 -2.49 6.72 -69.08
N MET A 654 -2.98 7.20 -67.93
CA MET A 654 -3.04 8.65 -67.63
C MET A 654 -1.67 9.31 -67.50
N ARG A 655 -0.67 8.59 -66.95
CA ARG A 655 0.68 9.15 -66.74
C ARG A 655 1.56 9.11 -67.98
N ILE A 656 1.06 8.59 -69.09
CA ILE A 656 1.84 8.47 -70.33
C ILE A 656 2.11 9.85 -70.95
N GLY A 657 3.38 10.28 -70.89
CA GLY A 657 3.85 11.61 -71.30
C GLY A 657 4.45 12.48 -70.17
N LYS A 658 4.29 12.09 -68.89
CA LYS A 658 4.92 12.77 -67.74
C LYS A 658 6.10 12.00 -67.13
N ILE A 659 6.18 10.69 -67.38
CA ILE A 659 7.15 9.76 -66.81
C ILE A 659 7.67 8.86 -67.93
N GLN A 660 8.91 8.35 -67.82
CA GLN A 660 9.46 7.40 -68.79
C GLN A 660 8.57 6.13 -68.91
N PRO A 661 8.27 5.66 -70.14
CA PRO A 661 7.39 4.50 -70.37
C PRO A 661 7.86 3.20 -69.70
N SER A 662 9.17 2.99 -69.59
CA SER A 662 9.77 1.81 -68.96
C SER A 662 9.34 1.63 -67.49
N GLN A 663 9.05 2.72 -66.79
CA GLN A 663 8.59 2.68 -65.40
C GLN A 663 7.09 2.34 -65.27
N LEU A 664 6.33 2.54 -66.35
CA LEU A 664 4.88 2.26 -66.38
C LEU A 664 4.58 0.84 -66.85
N TYR A 665 5.55 0.17 -67.49
CA TYR A 665 5.39 -1.18 -67.98
C TYR A 665 5.05 -2.17 -66.87
N TRP A 666 4.27 -3.18 -67.28
CA TRP A 666 3.91 -4.33 -66.47
C TRP A 666 5.16 -5.15 -66.12
N LYS A 667 5.34 -5.47 -64.84
CA LYS A 667 6.46 -6.26 -64.32
C LYS A 667 5.97 -7.61 -63.79
N ASP A 668 6.88 -8.56 -63.62
CA ASP A 668 6.54 -9.91 -63.11
C ASP A 668 5.85 -9.88 -61.73
N GLN A 669 6.23 -8.92 -60.87
CA GLN A 669 5.56 -8.70 -59.57
C GLN A 669 4.09 -8.27 -59.72
N ASP A 670 3.72 -7.60 -60.81
CA ASP A 670 2.33 -7.24 -61.09
C ASP A 670 1.51 -8.50 -61.44
N SER A 671 2.08 -9.46 -62.17
CA SER A 671 1.45 -10.75 -62.49
C SER A 671 1.28 -11.64 -61.25
N ASP A 672 2.29 -11.72 -60.37
CA ASP A 672 2.21 -12.47 -59.11
C ASP A 672 1.19 -11.87 -58.13
N LYS A 673 1.00 -10.55 -58.17
CA LYS A 673 -0.02 -9.87 -57.38
C LYS A 673 -1.42 -10.10 -57.97
N LEU A 674 -1.54 -10.06 -59.29
CA LEU A 674 -2.81 -10.29 -59.97
C LEU A 674 -3.29 -11.73 -59.80
N SER A 675 -2.39 -12.72 -59.84
CA SER A 675 -2.76 -14.14 -59.65
C SER A 675 -3.43 -14.39 -58.29
N LYS A 676 -2.92 -13.76 -57.21
CA LYS A 676 -3.53 -13.83 -55.87
C LYS A 676 -4.90 -13.16 -55.81
N ILE A 677 -5.08 -12.04 -56.52
CA ILE A 677 -6.37 -11.35 -56.62
C ILE A 677 -7.36 -12.19 -57.42
N ILE A 678 -6.91 -12.84 -58.49
CA ILE A 678 -7.70 -13.76 -59.31
C ILE A 678 -8.16 -14.96 -58.48
N LEU A 679 -7.27 -15.56 -57.69
CA LEU A 679 -7.65 -16.65 -56.77
C LEU A 679 -8.75 -16.19 -55.81
N LEU A 680 -8.57 -15.02 -55.18
CA LEU A 680 -9.60 -14.43 -54.30
C LEU A 680 -10.91 -14.17 -55.07
N HIS A 681 -10.84 -13.66 -56.30
CA HIS A 681 -12.01 -13.37 -57.13
C HIS A 681 -12.80 -14.64 -57.46
N THR A 682 -12.13 -15.72 -57.85
CA THR A 682 -12.77 -17.01 -58.13
C THR A 682 -13.42 -17.60 -56.87
N GLN A 683 -12.77 -17.51 -55.71
CA GLN A 683 -13.34 -17.98 -54.44
C GLN A 683 -14.59 -17.18 -54.02
N VAL A 684 -14.62 -15.87 -54.27
CA VAL A 684 -15.73 -14.99 -53.89
C VAL A 684 -16.92 -15.06 -54.86
N LYS A 685 -16.67 -15.28 -56.17
CA LYS A 685 -17.70 -15.17 -57.22
C LYS A 685 -18.19 -16.51 -57.80
N ARG A 686 -17.57 -17.63 -57.43
CA ARG A 686 -18.00 -18.97 -57.86
C ARG A 686 -19.45 -19.24 -57.42
N GLY A 687 -20.23 -19.86 -58.30
CA GLY A 687 -21.58 -20.30 -58.00
C GLY A 687 -22.67 -19.22 -58.14
N GLN A 688 -22.29 -17.96 -58.39
CA GLN A 688 -23.27 -16.87 -58.61
C GLN A 688 -24.05 -17.08 -59.91
N ALA A 689 -25.33 -16.70 -59.91
CA ALA A 689 -26.14 -16.72 -61.13
C ALA A 689 -25.64 -15.63 -62.09
N ILE A 690 -25.23 -16.05 -63.29
CA ILE A 690 -24.70 -15.17 -64.34
C ILE A 690 -25.44 -15.36 -65.67
N CYS A 691 -25.44 -14.32 -66.50
CA CYS A 691 -25.94 -14.38 -67.86
C CYS A 691 -24.99 -15.24 -68.71
N PRO A 692 -25.47 -16.26 -69.43
CA PRO A 692 -24.62 -17.13 -70.24
C PRO A 692 -23.96 -16.40 -71.43
N GLU A 693 -24.52 -15.27 -71.88
CA GLU A 693 -23.99 -14.51 -73.03
C GLU A 693 -22.88 -13.52 -72.64
N CYS A 694 -22.99 -12.84 -71.49
CA CYS A 694 -22.06 -11.76 -71.12
C CYS A 694 -21.41 -11.90 -69.73
N GLY A 695 -21.77 -12.93 -68.97
CA GLY A 695 -21.19 -13.22 -67.67
C GLY A 695 -21.50 -12.19 -66.58
N GLU A 696 -22.49 -11.31 -66.77
CA GLU A 696 -22.94 -10.40 -65.71
C GLU A 696 -23.79 -11.10 -64.66
N LYS A 697 -23.68 -10.64 -63.41
CA LYS A 697 -24.49 -11.17 -62.30
C LYS A 697 -25.95 -10.85 -62.57
N VAL A 698 -26.81 -11.86 -62.48
CA VAL A 698 -28.24 -11.70 -62.67
C VAL A 698 -28.97 -12.28 -61.48
N ASP A 699 -29.83 -11.48 -60.87
CA ASP A 699 -30.63 -11.92 -59.72
C ASP A 699 -32.05 -12.38 -60.16
N LEU A 700 -32.45 -12.15 -61.42
CA LEU A 700 -33.75 -12.50 -62.03
C LEU A 700 -33.57 -12.98 -63.49
N GLU A 701 -34.60 -13.53 -64.16
CA GLU A 701 -34.51 -14.02 -65.56
C GLU A 701 -34.33 -12.92 -66.64
N LYS A 702 -33.72 -11.78 -66.30
CA LYS A 702 -33.39 -10.69 -67.24
C LYS A 702 -32.01 -10.10 -66.95
N CYS A 703 -31.17 -10.06 -67.97
CA CYS A 703 -29.89 -9.35 -68.01
C CYS A 703 -30.09 -7.92 -68.54
N ASP A 704 -29.45 -6.94 -67.91
CA ASP A 704 -29.54 -5.52 -68.29
C ASP A 704 -29.03 -5.23 -69.72
N ILE A 705 -28.17 -6.09 -70.25
CA ILE A 705 -27.56 -5.94 -71.58
C ILE A 705 -28.28 -6.76 -72.66
N HIS A 706 -28.76 -7.97 -72.34
CA HIS A 706 -29.28 -8.94 -73.33
C HIS A 706 -30.79 -9.23 -73.19
N GLY A 707 -31.47 -8.64 -72.21
CA GLY A 707 -32.89 -8.89 -71.96
C GLY A 707 -33.14 -10.26 -71.28
N PRO A 708 -34.25 -10.95 -71.56
CA PRO A 708 -34.60 -12.19 -70.86
C PRO A 708 -33.58 -13.30 -71.13
N CYS A 709 -32.99 -13.86 -70.07
CA CYS A 709 -31.98 -14.92 -70.17
C CYS A 709 -32.16 -15.95 -69.06
N THR A 710 -31.85 -17.22 -69.34
CA THR A 710 -31.82 -18.28 -68.32
C THR A 710 -30.49 -18.22 -67.56
N PRO A 711 -30.47 -17.82 -66.27
CA PRO A 711 -29.22 -17.65 -65.54
C PRO A 711 -28.55 -19.00 -65.30
N LYS A 712 -27.23 -19.08 -65.52
CA LYS A 712 -26.42 -20.25 -65.19
C LYS A 712 -25.57 -19.95 -63.95
N SER A 713 -25.30 -20.95 -63.12
CA SER A 713 -24.30 -20.84 -62.05
C SER A 713 -22.89 -20.70 -62.62
N ALA A 714 -22.16 -19.67 -62.19
CA ALA A 714 -20.82 -19.35 -62.70
C ALA A 714 -19.79 -20.43 -62.33
N SER A 715 -19.20 -21.06 -63.35
CA SER A 715 -18.04 -21.93 -63.18
C SER A 715 -16.76 -21.13 -62.89
N ILE A 716 -15.69 -21.80 -62.46
CA ILE A 716 -14.37 -21.17 -62.23
C ILE A 716 -13.90 -20.47 -63.52
N ILE A 717 -14.02 -21.15 -64.67
CA ILE A 717 -13.67 -20.58 -65.97
C ILE A 717 -14.54 -19.36 -66.31
N ASP A 718 -15.83 -19.37 -65.99
CA ASP A 718 -16.69 -18.20 -66.25
C ASP A 718 -16.28 -16.99 -65.41
N THR A 719 -15.93 -17.20 -64.14
CA THR A 719 -15.43 -16.12 -63.27
C THR A 719 -14.09 -15.57 -63.77
N LEU A 720 -13.18 -16.43 -64.23
CA LEU A 720 -11.91 -16.02 -64.83
C LEU A 720 -12.10 -15.30 -66.17
N ALA A 721 -13.01 -15.79 -67.00
CA ALA A 721 -13.35 -15.18 -68.29
C ALA A 721 -13.94 -13.79 -68.11
N LYS A 722 -14.80 -13.57 -67.12
CA LYS A 722 -15.36 -12.24 -66.81
C LYS A 722 -14.29 -11.32 -66.25
N PHE A 723 -13.43 -11.84 -65.39
CA PHE A 723 -12.31 -11.06 -64.86
C PHE A 723 -11.35 -10.62 -65.97
N TYR A 724 -11.02 -11.54 -66.88
CA TYR A 724 -10.17 -11.27 -68.03
C TYR A 724 -10.85 -10.33 -69.04
N SER A 725 -12.15 -10.51 -69.33
CA SER A 725 -12.89 -9.62 -70.24
C SER A 725 -12.95 -8.18 -69.69
N PHE A 726 -13.21 -8.00 -68.39
CA PHE A 726 -13.17 -6.68 -67.75
C PHE A 726 -11.79 -6.03 -67.86
N SER A 727 -10.74 -6.81 -67.65
CA SER A 727 -9.35 -6.36 -67.76
C SER A 727 -9.03 -5.90 -69.18
N MET A 728 -9.49 -6.68 -70.17
CA MET A 728 -9.23 -6.46 -71.57
C MET A 728 -10.07 -5.34 -72.16
N ASP A 729 -11.34 -5.16 -71.76
CA ASP A 729 -12.19 -4.07 -72.27
C ASP A 729 -11.58 -2.69 -72.08
N LYS A 730 -10.73 -2.51 -71.06
CA LYS A 730 -9.97 -1.27 -70.81
C LYS A 730 -8.79 -1.06 -71.75
N LEU A 731 -8.32 -2.11 -72.43
CA LEU A 731 -7.14 -2.11 -73.30
C LEU A 731 -7.49 -2.34 -74.78
N LYS A 732 -8.44 -3.23 -75.04
CA LYS A 732 -8.98 -3.62 -76.34
C LYS A 732 -10.31 -4.34 -76.10
N LYS A 733 -11.42 -3.84 -76.66
CA LYS A 733 -12.74 -4.50 -76.55
C LYS A 733 -12.66 -5.98 -76.94
N ILE A 734 -13.04 -6.86 -76.02
CA ILE A 734 -13.13 -8.31 -76.22
C ILE A 734 -14.45 -8.77 -75.60
N ASP A 735 -15.26 -9.47 -76.38
CA ASP A 735 -16.50 -10.05 -75.88
C ASP A 735 -16.25 -11.25 -74.96
N PHE A 736 -17.21 -11.51 -74.07
CA PHE A 736 -17.11 -12.54 -73.03
C PHE A 736 -16.82 -13.94 -73.62
N LYS A 737 -17.38 -14.28 -74.78
CA LYS A 737 -17.18 -15.57 -75.45
C LYS A 737 -15.73 -15.74 -75.92
N SER A 738 -15.13 -14.70 -76.50
CA SER A 738 -13.72 -14.71 -76.89
C SER A 738 -12.78 -14.77 -75.68
N ALA A 739 -13.12 -14.04 -74.60
CA ALA A 739 -12.38 -14.10 -73.34
C ALA A 739 -12.40 -15.52 -72.74
N LYS A 740 -13.57 -16.17 -72.74
CA LYS A 740 -13.73 -17.54 -72.26
C LYS A 740 -12.92 -18.55 -73.08
N ASN A 741 -12.93 -18.44 -74.40
CA ASN A 741 -12.12 -19.30 -75.27
C ASN A 741 -10.62 -19.13 -75.00
N PHE A 742 -10.15 -17.90 -74.77
CA PHE A 742 -8.76 -17.64 -74.44
C PHE A 742 -8.36 -18.24 -73.08
N VAL A 743 -9.21 -18.10 -72.06
CA VAL A 743 -8.98 -18.71 -70.74
C VAL A 743 -8.93 -20.23 -70.86
N LEU A 744 -9.83 -20.85 -71.64
CA LEU A 744 -9.82 -22.29 -71.90
C LEU A 744 -8.54 -22.75 -72.61
N GLN A 745 -8.11 -22.03 -73.66
CA GLN A 745 -6.86 -22.32 -74.36
C GLN A 745 -5.63 -22.18 -73.47
N THR A 746 -5.66 -21.25 -72.51
CA THR A 746 -4.56 -21.03 -71.56
C THR A 746 -4.57 -22.07 -70.43
N ALA A 747 -5.76 -22.53 -70.02
CA ALA A 747 -5.90 -23.56 -68.99
C ALA A 747 -5.62 -24.98 -69.51
N SER A 748 -5.86 -25.24 -70.79
CA SER A 748 -5.73 -26.57 -71.39
C SER A 748 -4.33 -27.19 -71.23
N PRO A 749 -3.21 -26.48 -71.48
CA PRO A 749 -1.86 -27.03 -71.27
C PRO A 749 -1.55 -27.35 -69.80
N ILE A 750 -2.02 -26.51 -68.86
CA ILE A 750 -1.83 -26.71 -67.42
C ILE A 750 -2.54 -27.99 -66.98
N LEU A 751 -3.81 -28.13 -67.36
CA LEU A 751 -4.61 -29.31 -67.04
C LEU A 751 -4.10 -30.56 -67.76
N LYS A 752 -3.66 -30.46 -69.02
CA LYS A 752 -3.06 -31.58 -69.78
C LYS A 752 -1.76 -32.08 -69.15
N THR A 753 -0.97 -31.19 -68.54
CA THR A 753 0.24 -31.55 -67.79
C THR A 753 -0.08 -32.40 -66.57
N ARG A 754 -1.20 -32.12 -65.88
CA ARG A 754 -1.67 -32.92 -64.74
C ARG A 754 -2.38 -34.22 -65.17
N LEU A 755 -3.31 -34.11 -66.12
CA LEU A 755 -4.24 -35.18 -66.48
C LEU A 755 -3.67 -36.16 -67.51
N GLY A 756 -2.64 -35.76 -68.27
CA GLY A 756 -2.01 -36.58 -69.31
C GLY A 756 -2.85 -36.71 -70.61
N HIS A 757 -4.06 -36.14 -70.66
CA HIS A 757 -4.94 -36.11 -71.83
C HIS A 757 -5.58 -34.73 -72.03
N GLU A 758 -6.32 -34.55 -73.13
CA GLU A 758 -7.06 -33.30 -73.35
C GLU A 758 -8.21 -33.17 -72.34
N PRO A 759 -8.38 -32.00 -71.67
CA PRO A 759 -9.35 -31.88 -70.60
C PRO A 759 -10.79 -31.82 -71.11
N THR A 760 -11.67 -32.55 -70.46
CA THR A 760 -13.13 -32.50 -70.68
C THR A 760 -13.76 -31.26 -70.03
N THR A 761 -14.98 -30.91 -70.43
CA THR A 761 -15.70 -29.74 -69.91
C THR A 761 -15.92 -29.77 -68.39
N GLU A 762 -16.07 -30.95 -67.80
CA GLU A 762 -16.24 -31.11 -66.34
C GLU A 762 -14.93 -30.94 -65.57
N GLU A 763 -13.78 -31.26 -66.19
CA GLU A 763 -12.47 -31.16 -65.54
C GLU A 763 -12.00 -29.71 -65.39
N TYR A 764 -12.41 -28.83 -66.31
CA TYR A 764 -12.22 -27.38 -66.16
C TYR A 764 -12.95 -26.80 -64.95
N GLU A 765 -14.01 -27.45 -64.45
CA GLU A 765 -14.75 -27.02 -63.28
C GLU A 765 -14.09 -27.45 -61.95
N LYS A 766 -13.05 -28.29 -62.01
CA LYS A 766 -12.29 -28.85 -60.87
C LYS A 766 -10.83 -28.38 -60.80
N LEU A 767 -10.56 -27.14 -61.22
CA LEU A 767 -9.24 -26.52 -61.08
C LEU A 767 -8.83 -26.41 -59.59
N LEU A 768 -7.60 -26.81 -59.27
CA LEU A 768 -6.98 -26.68 -57.95
C LEU A 768 -6.42 -25.27 -57.74
N GLU A 769 -6.25 -24.86 -56.48
CA GLU A 769 -5.77 -23.50 -56.15
C GLU A 769 -4.40 -23.18 -56.78
N GLY A 770 -3.49 -24.15 -56.82
CA GLY A 770 -2.19 -24.00 -57.49
C GLY A 770 -2.31 -23.73 -58.99
N GLU A 771 -3.26 -24.38 -59.65
CA GLU A 771 -3.52 -24.22 -61.09
C GLU A 771 -4.18 -22.87 -61.39
N ILE A 772 -5.05 -22.39 -60.48
CA ILE A 772 -5.66 -21.07 -60.59
C ILE A 772 -4.61 -19.97 -60.42
N LEU A 773 -3.63 -20.14 -59.53
CA LEU A 773 -2.53 -19.20 -59.37
C LEU A 773 -1.62 -19.16 -60.61
N GLU A 774 -1.29 -20.32 -61.17
CA GLU A 774 -0.49 -20.41 -62.39
C GLU A 774 -1.22 -19.82 -63.59
N LEU A 775 -2.50 -20.16 -63.77
CA LEU A 775 -3.37 -19.58 -64.80
C LEU A 775 -3.51 -18.07 -64.62
N GLY A 776 -3.69 -17.59 -63.39
CA GLY A 776 -3.77 -16.17 -63.07
C GLY A 776 -2.48 -15.41 -63.42
N LYS A 777 -1.32 -16.05 -63.28
CA LYS A 777 -0.03 -15.47 -63.69
C LYS A 777 0.07 -15.35 -65.22
N LEU A 778 -0.30 -16.40 -65.95
CA LEU A 778 -0.30 -16.39 -67.43
C LEU A 778 -1.28 -15.36 -68.00
N LEU A 779 -2.48 -15.24 -67.40
CA LEU A 779 -3.45 -14.21 -67.78
C LEU A 779 -2.92 -12.81 -67.46
N GLY A 780 -2.25 -12.62 -66.31
CA GLY A 780 -1.59 -11.38 -65.96
C GLY A 780 -0.49 -10.98 -66.93
N ASP A 781 0.30 -11.93 -67.40
CA ASP A 781 1.35 -11.69 -68.39
C ASP A 781 0.77 -11.28 -69.75
N ASP A 782 -0.35 -11.87 -70.21
CA ASP A 782 -0.99 -11.40 -71.45
C ASP A 782 -1.57 -9.99 -71.28
N ILE A 783 -2.31 -9.72 -70.19
CA ILE A 783 -2.82 -8.37 -69.88
C ILE A 783 -1.67 -7.37 -69.87
N GLY A 784 -0.56 -7.71 -69.22
CA GLY A 784 0.65 -6.91 -69.16
C GLY A 784 1.26 -6.64 -70.54
N LYS A 785 1.40 -7.67 -71.38
CA LYS A 785 1.87 -7.53 -72.77
C LYS A 785 0.97 -6.60 -73.59
N LYS A 786 -0.35 -6.72 -73.45
CA LYS A 786 -1.33 -5.86 -74.16
C LYS A 786 -1.26 -4.43 -73.66
N LEU A 787 -1.21 -4.22 -72.34
CA LEU A 787 -1.03 -2.90 -71.73
C LEU A 787 0.27 -2.26 -72.22
N ASN A 788 1.40 -2.97 -72.16
CA ASN A 788 2.69 -2.46 -72.62
C ASN A 788 2.66 -2.07 -74.11
N LYS A 789 1.98 -2.86 -74.96
CA LYS A 789 1.77 -2.55 -76.38
C LYS A 789 0.90 -1.30 -76.58
N VAL A 790 -0.16 -1.14 -75.80
CA VAL A 790 -1.02 0.06 -75.81
C VAL A 790 -0.22 1.27 -75.35
N LEU A 791 0.52 1.17 -74.25
CA LEU A 791 1.39 2.23 -73.74
C LEU A 791 2.43 2.63 -74.80
N TYR A 792 3.15 1.68 -75.39
CA TYR A 792 4.13 1.96 -76.44
C TYR A 792 3.53 2.67 -77.65
N LYS A 793 2.38 2.18 -78.17
CA LYS A 793 1.68 2.85 -79.29
C LYS A 793 1.23 4.26 -78.92
N THR A 794 0.72 4.45 -77.72
CA THR A 794 0.19 5.74 -77.26
C THR A 794 1.31 6.75 -77.01
N TRP A 795 2.44 6.31 -76.46
CA TRP A 795 3.65 7.11 -76.31
C TRP A 795 4.26 7.47 -77.67
N ARG A 796 4.43 6.49 -78.57
CA ARG A 796 4.97 6.73 -79.92
C ARG A 796 4.11 7.69 -80.75
N LYS A 797 2.77 7.61 -80.64
CA LYS A 797 1.84 8.59 -81.26
C LYS A 797 2.00 9.99 -80.69
N LYS A 798 2.26 10.12 -79.38
CA LYS A 798 2.48 11.43 -78.73
C LYS A 798 3.86 12.02 -79.02
N GLU A 799 4.88 11.19 -79.26
CA GLU A 799 6.22 11.65 -79.67
C GLU A 799 6.33 12.00 -81.16
N LEU A 800 5.64 11.27 -82.05
CA LEU A 800 5.61 11.59 -83.49
C LEU A 800 4.60 12.69 -83.86
N GLY A 801 3.71 13.07 -82.93
CA GLY A 801 2.76 14.17 -83.07
C GLY A 801 3.22 15.47 -82.37
N ARG A 802 4.42 15.46 -81.77
CA ARG A 802 5.22 16.63 -81.38
C ARG A 802 6.31 16.82 -82.41
#